data_AF-A0A8E5HS80-F1
#
_entry.id   AF-A0A8E5HS80-F1
#
_cell.length_a   1.000
_cell.length_b   1.000
_cell.length_c   1.000
_cell.angle_alpha   90.00
_cell.angle_beta   90.00
_cell.angle_gamma   90.00
#
_symmetry.space_group_name_H-M   'P 1'
#
loop_
_entity.id
_entity.type
_entity.pdbx_description
1 polymer ?
#
loop_
_entity_poly.entity_id
_entity_poly.type
_entity_poly.pdbx_seq_one_letter_code
_entity_poly.pdbx_strand_id
1 'polypeptide(L)'
;MPAPATCRVRGRGCGCACGCGFRSRSRSRSRSRSRSRRKRVIHVVRSRTRAGSVAEPFDLRLAETTPPGKPKNKTTPQEAIDEFWARFTSRNPGKATTVIPSDRLVKNLLQRSVTVASDAAAASCEKTPPPRAADAVARAEPVSASYDAAAAVCRAKVDKIVRECRRVNKKYRDAHFDIEADLKTGTRNCLESLRNLRGAACAPGSAFKPRGVKRVTDIFDDPTFYVDGPTANDVRQGRDSGDCWFLSALCTLSNKKGIIERLCVAHDQDVGVYGFVFHRDGEWISEIVDDFLYLTKSDYDEAAVDRILFDELERVNAEELYRKAYQSNSGALYFAQCSHQQETWLPLLEKCYAKAHGDFAAIEGGFGGEGIEDMTGGITSEIFTSDILDKELFWKELVSANRDFLFSCGTGVWGSGWGERGGIIELHSYSVQKVVEMDGKRLVRLKNPWGKGEWKGAWSDGSKEWTPEWLEKLGHRFGDDGDFWIEYKDLLRKYQSFERTRLFEGNWRVARTWTTVHVPWLAGYHDTYFSVGVGAPGRVVVVLAQLDDRYFRGLQGQYHFRLSFRVHRAGREDYLVRSQLHQRLRRSVSVELELDEGEYDVRIRFDAGRDHGRLPVEDVVRMNAKHNPGKLASIGLAYDLAHSKGAVVETAEEEAAREAYRRRVEDARRQKVKRELQEEREKAYYMRRKELERGRARARKRRAKQRGGGDAEGNGQQEAEDVSKGGLSSEEKQQQQQQQPLPEDQSGEGLQDNAGKNAGPVESGSPRRQRRQQRQHCAWEEAPGEDELAEDSIDSMSEYSDREMDIRASALLARLDASQAKVEGGREAGGEPDEFESDPWNAVAVVGLRVYHQSKDGEDGEDAGKDAVRVRVVRPNPYAGADEARTQGLDVDDSAKDATLTGEVKDRKESILGDKRRPDGGTVERR
;
A
#
# COMPACT_ATOMS: atom_id res chain seq x y z
N MET A 1 43.47 49.26 -47.97
CA MET A 1 44.56 50.07 -47.37
C MET A 1 44.37 50.10 -45.85
N PRO A 2 45.40 50.42 -45.04
CA PRO A 2 45.52 49.89 -43.67
C PRO A 2 45.23 50.89 -42.54
N ALA A 3 45.48 50.45 -41.30
CA ALA A 3 45.32 51.16 -40.03
C ALA A 3 46.16 52.45 -39.88
N PRO A 4 46.00 53.14 -38.75
CA PRO A 4 47.18 53.31 -37.88
C PRO A 4 46.93 52.91 -36.42
N ALA A 5 48.03 52.75 -35.67
CA ALA A 5 48.02 52.52 -34.23
C ALA A 5 49.02 53.43 -33.52
N THR A 6 48.60 54.04 -32.41
CA THR A 6 49.45 54.68 -31.39
C THR A 6 48.88 54.28 -30.01
N CYS A 7 49.58 53.71 -29.02
CA CYS A 7 50.97 53.70 -28.57
C CYS A 7 51.22 54.61 -27.34
N ARG A 8 51.23 53.95 -26.16
CA ARG A 8 52.08 54.19 -24.95
C ARG A 8 51.74 55.28 -23.90
N VAL A 9 51.88 54.80 -22.64
CA VAL A 9 52.64 55.38 -21.49
C VAL A 9 51.92 56.20 -20.41
N ARG A 10 51.94 55.64 -19.17
CA ARG A 10 51.97 56.22 -17.78
C ARG A 10 50.93 57.31 -17.40
N GLY A 11 50.43 57.40 -16.15
CA GLY A 11 50.62 56.57 -14.94
C GLY A 11 50.81 57.42 -13.65
N ARG A 12 50.21 57.00 -12.52
CA ARG A 12 50.05 57.74 -11.22
C ARG A 12 49.00 58.87 -11.29
N GLY A 13 48.31 59.27 -10.20
CA GLY A 13 48.20 58.72 -8.84
C GLY A 13 47.85 59.76 -7.75
N CYS A 14 47.39 59.29 -6.57
CA CYS A 14 47.18 60.02 -5.29
C CYS A 14 45.89 60.86 -5.11
N GLY A 15 45.47 61.07 -3.84
CA GLY A 15 44.31 61.87 -3.39
C GLY A 15 43.04 61.05 -3.09
N CYS A 16 42.76 60.42 -1.93
CA CYS A 16 43.02 60.64 -0.49
C CYS A 16 41.92 61.43 0.26
N ALA A 17 41.61 60.94 1.48
CA ALA A 17 40.79 61.52 2.57
C ALA A 17 39.24 61.55 2.43
N CYS A 18 38.45 61.66 3.51
CA CYS A 18 38.38 60.89 4.78
C CYS A 18 37.27 61.47 5.71
N GLY A 19 36.60 60.62 6.51
CA GLY A 19 35.68 61.01 7.60
C GLY A 19 34.41 60.15 7.62
N CYS A 20 34.13 59.22 8.54
CA CYS A 20 34.00 59.26 10.02
C CYS A 20 32.68 59.93 10.49
N GLY A 21 31.82 59.32 11.32
CA GLY A 21 31.78 57.96 11.91
C GLY A 21 31.23 57.97 13.36
N PHE A 22 30.99 56.79 13.97
CA PHE A 22 31.03 56.42 15.43
C PHE A 22 30.43 54.98 15.56
N ARG A 23 31.09 53.96 16.15
CA ARG A 23 31.25 53.57 17.58
C ARG A 23 29.96 53.03 18.24
N SER A 24 29.98 51.97 19.08
CA SER A 24 31.03 51.41 19.96
C SER A 24 31.16 49.87 19.91
N ARG A 25 32.37 49.26 19.95
CA ARG A 25 33.06 48.57 21.10
C ARG A 25 32.27 47.40 21.75
N SER A 26 32.88 46.29 22.21
CA SER A 26 34.29 46.09 22.65
C SER A 26 34.84 44.64 22.57
N ARG A 27 36.15 44.53 22.24
CA ARG A 27 37.24 43.72 22.89
C ARG A 27 37.08 42.18 23.11
N SER A 28 38.15 41.35 23.03
CA SER A 28 39.56 41.58 22.64
C SER A 28 40.44 40.32 22.54
N ARG A 29 41.48 40.38 21.65
CA ARG A 29 42.83 39.76 21.78
C ARG A 29 42.95 38.22 21.75
N SER A 30 44.08 37.58 21.39
CA SER A 30 45.23 37.88 20.49
C SER A 30 46.06 36.58 20.35
N ARG A 31 46.51 36.11 19.17
CA ARG A 31 47.76 36.49 18.45
C ARG A 31 49.05 36.44 19.31
N SER A 32 50.21 35.92 18.85
CA SER A 32 50.57 35.39 17.51
C SER A 32 52.03 34.87 17.34
N ARG A 33 52.23 33.95 16.37
CA ARG A 33 53.30 33.89 15.32
C ARG A 33 54.80 34.03 15.68
N SER A 34 55.58 33.06 15.17
CA SER A 34 56.64 33.22 14.14
C SER A 34 56.79 31.85 13.42
N ARG A 35 57.05 31.65 12.10
CA ARG A 35 58.01 32.20 11.11
C ARG A 35 59.48 31.88 11.46
N SER A 36 60.32 31.32 10.57
CA SER A 36 60.34 31.47 9.10
C SER A 36 60.96 30.30 8.30
N ARG A 37 60.34 30.02 7.13
CA ARG A 37 60.86 29.47 5.85
C ARG A 37 62.37 29.15 5.70
N ARG A 38 62.66 28.03 5.00
CA ARG A 38 63.50 27.99 3.78
C ARG A 38 62.93 26.98 2.75
N LYS A 39 63.31 27.07 1.47
CA LYS A 39 62.81 26.26 0.33
C LYS A 39 63.91 25.43 -0.32
N ARG A 40 63.59 24.19 -0.72
CA ARG A 40 63.97 23.41 -1.95
C ARG A 40 64.07 21.91 -1.60
N VAL A 41 63.87 20.91 -2.46
CA VAL A 41 63.17 20.67 -3.75
C VAL A 41 63.42 19.16 -4.02
N ILE A 42 62.35 18.41 -4.30
CA ILE A 42 62.25 17.17 -5.11
C ILE A 42 63.44 16.17 -5.11
N HIS A 43 63.26 14.96 -4.56
CA HIS A 43 63.17 13.71 -5.34
C HIS A 43 62.68 12.48 -4.52
N VAL A 44 62.51 11.34 -5.19
CA VAL A 44 61.75 10.13 -4.80
C VAL A 44 62.69 8.96 -4.47
N VAL A 45 62.33 8.06 -3.52
CA VAL A 45 62.55 6.59 -3.56
C VAL A 45 61.89 5.89 -2.33
N ARG A 46 61.82 4.54 -2.33
CA ARG A 46 60.99 3.66 -1.48
C ARG A 46 61.72 3.08 -0.22
N SER A 47 60.89 2.72 0.79
CA SER A 47 60.86 1.46 1.58
C SER A 47 62.00 0.97 2.53
N ARG A 48 61.58 0.55 3.76
CA ARG A 48 62.10 -0.54 4.65
C ARG A 48 63.52 -0.33 5.27
N THR A 49 63.94 -0.87 6.45
CA THR A 49 63.37 -1.73 7.54
C THR A 49 64.26 -1.73 8.81
N ARG A 50 63.71 -2.13 9.99
CA ARG A 50 64.43 -2.66 11.22
C ARG A 50 65.35 -1.66 11.99
N ALA A 51 65.81 -1.85 13.25
CA ALA A 51 65.49 -2.68 14.45
C ALA A 51 66.28 -2.08 15.67
N GLY A 52 66.17 -2.47 16.96
CA GLY A 52 65.28 -3.39 17.70
C GLY A 52 66.00 -4.12 18.88
N SER A 53 65.66 -3.81 20.15
CA SER A 53 66.24 -4.37 21.41
C SER A 53 65.31 -4.06 22.62
N VAL A 54 65.28 -4.73 23.79
CA VAL A 54 65.85 -6.01 24.30
C VAL A 54 64.96 -6.56 25.46
N ALA A 55 65.10 -7.85 25.81
CA ALA A 55 64.49 -8.63 26.93
C ALA A 55 64.63 -8.00 28.35
N GLU A 56 63.93 -8.37 29.46
CA GLU A 56 62.83 -9.29 29.89
C GLU A 56 62.47 -8.89 31.39
N PRO A 57 61.63 -9.56 32.24
CA PRO A 57 60.86 -10.81 32.13
C PRO A 57 59.34 -10.75 32.48
N PHE A 58 58.68 -11.92 32.46
CA PHE A 58 57.27 -12.20 32.79
C PHE A 58 56.84 -11.99 34.26
N ASP A 59 55.53 -11.75 34.44
CA ASP A 59 54.74 -12.16 35.63
C ASP A 59 53.64 -13.16 35.16
N LEU A 60 53.31 -14.15 36.00
CA LEU A 60 52.45 -15.29 35.63
C LEU A 60 51.11 -15.25 36.37
N ARG A 61 50.03 -14.95 35.64
CA ARG A 61 48.66 -15.23 36.08
C ARG A 61 47.95 -16.13 35.09
N LEU A 62 47.59 -17.31 35.55
CA LEU A 62 46.81 -18.30 34.81
C LEU A 62 45.42 -17.70 34.49
N ALA A 63 45.10 -17.56 33.21
CA ALA A 63 43.74 -17.37 32.75
C ALA A 63 43.06 -18.74 32.66
N GLU A 64 41.90 -18.88 33.31
CA GLU A 64 41.12 -20.12 33.28
C GLU A 64 40.61 -20.39 31.86
N THR A 65 40.80 -21.62 31.36
CA THR A 65 40.38 -21.99 30.02
C THR A 65 38.89 -22.32 30.01
N THR A 66 38.07 -21.42 29.47
CA THR A 66 36.68 -21.73 29.13
C THR A 66 36.64 -22.97 28.22
N PRO A 67 35.77 -23.96 28.50
CA PRO A 67 35.71 -25.19 27.72
C PRO A 67 35.35 -24.88 26.25
N PRO A 68 35.88 -25.66 25.28
CA PRO A 68 35.60 -25.42 23.87
C PRO A 68 34.10 -25.55 23.60
N GLY A 69 33.52 -24.50 23.03
CA GLY A 69 32.13 -24.51 22.60
C GLY A 69 31.87 -25.66 21.62
N LYS A 70 30.66 -26.23 21.66
CA LYS A 70 30.23 -27.28 20.73
C LYS A 70 30.58 -26.87 19.29
N PRO A 71 31.07 -27.79 18.44
CA PRO A 71 31.40 -27.44 17.06
C PRO A 71 30.17 -26.84 16.40
N LYS A 72 30.29 -25.61 15.89
CA LYS A 72 29.24 -25.04 15.03
C LYS A 72 29.12 -25.98 13.84
N ASN A 73 27.91 -26.47 13.57
CA ASN A 73 27.64 -27.22 12.35
C ASN A 73 28.13 -26.38 11.16
N LYS A 74 28.82 -27.02 10.22
CA LYS A 74 29.19 -26.38 8.96
C LYS A 74 27.95 -26.31 8.07
N THR A 75 27.03 -25.39 8.38
CA THR A 75 25.97 -25.01 7.45
C THR A 75 26.61 -24.67 6.11
N THR A 76 26.07 -25.27 5.05
CA THR A 76 26.46 -24.95 3.68
C THR A 76 26.11 -23.49 3.37
N PRO A 77 26.77 -22.86 2.38
CA PRO A 77 26.39 -21.53 1.94
C PRO A 77 24.92 -21.43 1.53
N GLN A 78 24.33 -22.50 0.98
CA GLN A 78 22.92 -22.54 0.63
C GLN A 78 22.02 -22.60 1.88
N GLU A 79 22.27 -23.50 2.84
CA GLU A 79 21.49 -23.54 4.09
C GLU A 79 21.54 -22.22 4.86
N ALA A 80 22.66 -21.51 4.82
CA ALA A 80 22.79 -20.18 5.43
C ALA A 80 21.97 -19.10 4.69
N ILE A 81 21.86 -19.20 3.36
CA ILE A 81 21.01 -18.33 2.53
C ILE A 81 19.53 -18.67 2.73
N ASP A 82 19.18 -19.95 2.82
CA ASP A 82 17.81 -20.43 3.06
C ASP A 82 17.34 -20.05 4.47
N GLU A 83 18.21 -20.19 5.49
CA GLU A 83 17.95 -19.71 6.84
C GLU A 83 17.76 -18.19 6.87
N PHE A 84 18.56 -17.42 6.12
CA PHE A 84 18.39 -15.99 5.95
C PHE A 84 17.02 -15.64 5.34
N TRP A 85 16.61 -16.28 4.24
CA TRP A 85 15.30 -16.02 3.62
C TRP A 85 14.10 -16.46 4.50
N ALA A 86 14.27 -17.55 5.27
CA ALA A 86 13.29 -18.05 6.23
C ALA A 86 13.21 -17.23 7.55
N ARG A 87 14.14 -16.28 7.75
CA ARG A 87 14.08 -15.21 8.76
C ARG A 87 13.54 -13.91 8.16
N PHE A 88 13.97 -13.56 6.94
CA PHE A 88 13.59 -12.33 6.24
C PHE A 88 12.11 -12.28 5.85
N THR A 89 11.50 -13.42 5.54
CA THR A 89 10.06 -13.52 5.24
C THR A 89 9.27 -13.69 6.53
N SER A 90 8.33 -12.78 6.83
CA SER A 90 7.50 -12.91 8.03
C SER A 90 6.68 -14.21 8.03
N ARG A 91 6.79 -14.99 9.11
CA ARG A 91 5.98 -16.20 9.34
C ARG A 91 4.50 -15.88 9.62
N ASN A 92 4.24 -14.66 10.09
CA ASN A 92 2.90 -14.12 10.31
C ASN A 92 2.72 -12.94 9.33
N PRO A 93 2.20 -13.17 8.11
CA PRO A 93 2.00 -12.09 7.15
C PRO A 93 1.08 -11.03 7.75
N GLY A 94 1.46 -9.77 7.53
CA GLY A 94 0.72 -8.61 8.02
C GLY A 94 -0.73 -8.67 7.55
N LYS A 95 -1.65 -8.31 8.46
CA LYS A 95 -3.03 -8.03 8.11
C LYS A 95 -3.18 -6.52 7.99
N ALA A 96 -4.08 -6.08 7.12
CA ALA A 96 -4.57 -4.71 7.16
C ALA A 96 -5.24 -4.50 8.54
N THR A 97 -4.57 -3.78 9.44
CA THR A 97 -4.95 -3.62 10.85
C THR A 97 -5.79 -2.36 11.06
N THR A 98 -6.58 -2.34 12.14
CA THR A 98 -7.13 -1.08 12.66
C THR A 98 -6.06 -0.36 13.49
N VAL A 99 -5.71 0.86 13.10
CA VAL A 99 -4.83 1.77 13.84
C VAL A 99 -5.53 2.30 15.09
N ILE A 100 -6.84 2.53 15.05
CA ILE A 100 -7.59 2.90 16.25
C ILE A 100 -7.89 1.62 17.06
N PRO A 101 -7.66 1.61 18.39
CA PRO A 101 -8.09 0.52 19.25
C PRO A 101 -9.58 0.21 19.03
N SER A 102 -9.90 -1.07 18.75
CA SER A 102 -11.20 -1.48 18.17
C SER A 102 -12.38 -1.53 19.16
N ASP A 103 -12.56 -0.44 19.88
CA ASP A 103 -13.63 -0.17 20.83
C ASP A 103 -15.01 -0.26 20.14
N ARG A 104 -16.04 -0.63 20.90
CA ARG A 104 -17.41 -0.81 20.39
C ARG A 104 -17.94 0.47 19.75
N LEU A 105 -17.54 1.63 20.27
CA LEU A 105 -17.98 2.93 19.76
C LEU A 105 -17.38 3.22 18.38
N VAL A 106 -16.11 2.88 18.14
CA VAL A 106 -15.43 3.04 16.84
C VAL A 106 -16.00 2.06 15.80
N LYS A 107 -16.25 0.80 16.18
CA LYS A 107 -16.93 -0.17 15.31
C LYS A 107 -18.33 0.30 14.91
N ASN A 108 -19.10 0.85 15.85
CA ASN A 108 -20.42 1.42 15.55
C ASN A 108 -20.34 2.67 14.65
N LEU A 109 -19.26 3.44 14.70
CA LEU A 109 -19.04 4.59 13.80
C LEU A 109 -18.67 4.14 12.38
N LEU A 110 -17.72 3.21 12.24
CA LEU A 110 -17.34 2.62 10.94
C LEU A 110 -18.51 1.87 10.28
N GLN A 111 -19.30 1.12 11.06
CA GLN A 111 -20.53 0.50 10.56
C GLN A 111 -21.58 1.55 10.18
N ARG A 112 -21.67 2.69 10.88
CA ARG A 112 -22.57 3.79 10.51
C ARG A 112 -22.14 4.55 9.25
N SER A 113 -20.84 4.73 8.99
CA SER A 113 -20.40 5.35 7.72
C SER A 113 -20.67 4.44 6.53
N VAL A 114 -20.52 3.12 6.70
CA VAL A 114 -20.89 2.12 5.66
C VAL A 114 -22.41 2.05 5.48
N THR A 115 -23.20 1.95 6.56
CA THR A 115 -24.66 1.87 6.44
C THR A 115 -25.30 3.15 5.94
N VAL A 116 -24.80 4.35 6.28
CA VAL A 116 -25.32 5.59 5.68
C VAL A 116 -25.09 5.67 4.17
N ALA A 117 -24.06 4.99 3.63
CA ALA A 117 -23.89 4.84 2.18
C ALA A 117 -24.87 3.82 1.57
N SER A 118 -25.06 2.64 2.20
CA SER A 118 -26.01 1.63 1.69
C SER A 118 -27.48 2.03 1.85
N ASP A 119 -27.84 2.66 2.97
CA ASP A 119 -29.21 3.02 3.32
C ASP A 119 -29.71 4.19 2.47
N ALA A 120 -28.81 5.07 2.02
CA ALA A 120 -29.11 6.11 1.05
C ALA A 120 -29.42 5.54 -0.35
N ALA A 121 -28.73 4.47 -0.76
CA ALA A 121 -29.06 3.74 -1.98
C ALA A 121 -30.38 2.93 -1.81
N ALA A 122 -30.54 2.24 -0.68
CA ALA A 122 -31.73 1.44 -0.36
C ALA A 122 -33.01 2.29 -0.21
N ALA A 123 -32.90 3.60 0.07
CA ALA A 123 -34.03 4.52 0.10
C ALA A 123 -34.74 4.70 -1.26
N SER A 124 -34.16 4.21 -2.36
CA SER A 124 -34.72 4.28 -3.72
C SER A 124 -35.23 2.94 -4.29
N CYS A 125 -35.04 1.83 -3.58
CA CYS A 125 -35.34 0.48 -4.08
C CYS A 125 -36.22 -0.32 -3.09
N GLU A 126 -37.05 -1.23 -3.59
CA GLU A 126 -37.94 -2.01 -2.73
C GLU A 126 -37.17 -2.94 -1.76
N LYS A 127 -37.81 -3.27 -0.64
CA LYS A 127 -37.23 -3.94 0.54
C LYS A 127 -36.73 -5.37 0.25
N THR A 128 -35.60 -5.51 -0.42
CA THR A 128 -34.81 -6.73 -0.39
C THR A 128 -34.05 -6.83 0.95
N PRO A 129 -33.93 -8.03 1.55
CA PRO A 129 -33.07 -8.22 2.72
C PRO A 129 -31.60 -8.05 2.33
N PRO A 130 -30.71 -7.67 3.28
CA PRO A 130 -29.29 -7.55 2.99
C PRO A 130 -28.73 -8.87 2.43
N PRO A 131 -27.85 -8.82 1.41
CA PRO A 131 -27.37 -10.01 0.73
C PRO A 131 -26.67 -10.96 1.70
N ARG A 132 -27.03 -12.24 1.63
CA ARG A 132 -26.30 -13.32 2.33
C ARG A 132 -24.90 -13.46 1.71
N ALA A 133 -23.96 -13.99 2.48
CA ALA A 133 -22.55 -14.20 2.10
C ALA A 133 -22.32 -15.28 1.01
N ALA A 134 -23.28 -15.50 0.11
CA ALA A 134 -23.19 -16.42 -1.03
C ALA A 134 -22.62 -15.73 -2.28
N ASP A 135 -22.95 -14.45 -2.50
CA ASP A 135 -22.52 -13.69 -3.69
C ASP A 135 -21.32 -12.79 -3.35
N ALA A 136 -20.12 -13.36 -3.28
CA ALA A 136 -18.85 -12.60 -3.28
C ALA A 136 -18.49 -12.10 -4.71
N VAL A 137 -19.50 -11.60 -5.43
CA VAL A 137 -19.47 -11.28 -6.86
C VAL A 137 -20.03 -9.87 -7.07
N ALA A 138 -19.14 -8.92 -7.33
CA ALA A 138 -19.53 -7.56 -7.70
C ALA A 138 -20.22 -7.57 -9.07
N ARG A 139 -21.34 -6.83 -9.20
CA ARG A 139 -22.14 -6.73 -10.44
C ARG A 139 -22.02 -5.32 -11.03
N ALA A 140 -22.33 -5.15 -12.32
CA ALA A 140 -22.18 -3.89 -13.02
C ALA A 140 -23.32 -2.89 -12.78
N GLU A 141 -23.05 -1.85 -11.99
CA GLU A 141 -23.94 -0.72 -11.70
C GLU A 141 -23.71 0.43 -12.70
N PRO A 142 -24.68 1.34 -12.95
CA PRO A 142 -24.43 2.56 -13.73
C PRO A 142 -23.36 3.43 -13.08
N VAL A 143 -22.45 4.01 -13.86
CA VAL A 143 -21.34 4.83 -13.31
C VAL A 143 -21.83 6.04 -12.50
N SER A 144 -23.01 6.60 -12.81
CA SER A 144 -23.58 7.71 -12.03
C SER A 144 -24.09 7.30 -10.65
N ALA A 145 -24.50 6.04 -10.42
CA ALA A 145 -25.27 5.65 -9.23
C ALA A 145 -24.54 5.99 -7.91
N SER A 146 -23.21 5.85 -7.89
CA SER A 146 -22.41 6.23 -6.73
C SER A 146 -22.31 7.76 -6.54
N TYR A 147 -22.25 8.54 -7.64
CA TYR A 147 -22.30 10.00 -7.60
C TYR A 147 -23.68 10.47 -7.12
N ASP A 148 -24.76 9.93 -7.66
CA ASP A 148 -26.14 10.32 -7.35
C ASP A 148 -26.45 10.08 -5.86
N ALA A 149 -26.03 8.95 -5.30
CA ALA A 149 -26.12 8.66 -3.87
C ALA A 149 -25.29 9.64 -3.02
N ALA A 150 -24.02 9.89 -3.38
CA ALA A 150 -23.17 10.83 -2.65
C ALA A 150 -23.73 12.27 -2.69
N ALA A 151 -24.25 12.69 -3.83
CA ALA A 151 -24.87 13.97 -4.06
C ALA A 151 -26.16 14.14 -3.24
N ALA A 152 -27.05 13.14 -3.23
CA ALA A 152 -28.26 13.15 -2.41
C ALA A 152 -27.95 13.26 -0.91
N VAL A 153 -26.95 12.49 -0.43
CA VAL A 153 -26.46 12.58 0.95
C VAL A 153 -25.86 13.96 1.25
N CYS A 154 -25.15 14.57 0.29
CA CYS A 154 -24.60 15.92 0.43
C CYS A 154 -25.71 16.97 0.64
N ARG A 155 -26.72 17.00 -0.23
CA ARG A 155 -27.89 17.90 -0.13
C ARG A 155 -28.60 17.75 1.22
N ALA A 156 -28.95 16.51 1.59
CA ALA A 156 -29.65 16.25 2.85
C ALA A 156 -28.87 16.66 4.12
N LYS A 157 -27.53 16.57 4.10
CA LYS A 157 -26.65 17.10 5.14
C LYS A 157 -26.68 18.64 5.17
N VAL A 158 -26.50 19.31 4.02
CA VAL A 158 -26.53 20.78 3.90
C VAL A 158 -27.88 21.34 4.34
N ASP A 159 -29.00 20.79 3.85
CA ASP A 159 -30.36 21.20 4.22
C ASP A 159 -30.62 21.09 5.73
N LYS A 160 -30.01 20.10 6.39
CA LYS A 160 -30.09 19.95 7.85
C LYS A 160 -29.28 21.03 8.56
N ILE A 161 -28.04 21.28 8.11
CA ILE A 161 -27.15 22.33 8.65
C ILE A 161 -27.79 23.71 8.50
N VAL A 162 -28.33 24.03 7.32
CA VAL A 162 -29.00 25.30 7.02
C VAL A 162 -30.20 25.55 7.96
N ARG A 163 -31.06 24.54 8.16
CA ARG A 163 -32.18 24.62 9.12
C ARG A 163 -31.73 24.80 10.55
N GLU A 164 -30.65 24.14 10.97
CA GLU A 164 -30.09 24.30 12.33
C GLU A 164 -29.45 25.68 12.55
N CYS A 165 -28.66 26.14 11.58
CA CYS A 165 -28.01 27.46 11.60
C CYS A 165 -29.04 28.60 11.63
N ARG A 166 -30.07 28.55 10.78
CA ARG A 166 -31.17 29.53 10.78
C ARG A 166 -32.00 29.46 12.08
N ARG A 167 -32.23 28.26 12.65
CA ARG A 167 -32.91 28.07 13.96
C ARG A 167 -32.15 28.68 15.14
N VAL A 168 -30.82 28.63 15.11
CA VAL A 168 -29.93 29.10 16.20
C VAL A 168 -29.43 30.54 15.94
N ASN A 169 -29.77 31.13 14.79
CA ASN A 169 -29.25 32.41 14.30
C ASN A 169 -27.71 32.49 14.33
N LYS A 170 -27.05 31.48 13.76
CA LYS A 170 -25.59 31.35 13.76
C LYS A 170 -25.10 30.78 12.42
N LYS A 171 -24.12 31.44 11.79
CA LYS A 171 -23.40 30.88 10.63
C LYS A 171 -22.79 29.51 10.95
N TYR A 172 -22.68 28.65 9.93
CA TYR A 172 -22.04 27.35 10.06
C TYR A 172 -20.56 27.48 10.48
N ARG A 173 -20.07 26.46 11.19
CA ARG A 173 -18.66 26.32 11.57
C ARG A 173 -18.34 24.83 11.63
N ASP A 174 -17.36 24.39 10.87
CA ASP A 174 -17.02 22.99 10.72
C ASP A 174 -16.14 22.50 11.87
N ALA A 175 -16.76 21.89 12.88
CA ALA A 175 -16.08 21.35 14.05
C ALA A 175 -15.02 20.25 13.75
N HIS A 176 -14.95 19.75 12.52
CA HIS A 176 -13.94 18.75 12.10
C HIS A 176 -12.77 19.36 11.29
N PHE A 177 -12.90 20.61 10.83
CA PHE A 177 -11.90 21.30 10.01
C PHE A 177 -11.89 22.81 10.31
N ASP A 178 -11.88 23.15 11.61
CA ASP A 178 -11.95 24.51 12.13
C ASP A 178 -10.62 25.25 11.96
N ILE A 179 -10.38 25.75 10.74
CA ILE A 179 -9.11 26.39 10.37
C ILE A 179 -8.79 27.66 11.18
N GLU A 180 -9.80 28.35 11.73
CA GLU A 180 -9.60 29.56 12.53
C GLU A 180 -9.11 29.19 13.93
N ALA A 181 -9.77 28.25 14.60
CA ALA A 181 -9.33 27.76 15.91
C ALA A 181 -7.95 27.11 15.77
N ASP A 182 -7.73 26.29 14.74
CA ASP A 182 -6.49 25.57 14.52
C ASP A 182 -5.27 26.47 14.27
N LEU A 183 -5.48 27.66 13.68
CA LEU A 183 -4.45 28.68 13.56
C LEU A 183 -4.25 29.45 14.87
N LYS A 184 -5.34 29.94 15.49
CA LYS A 184 -5.27 30.80 16.69
C LYS A 184 -4.81 30.05 17.95
N THR A 185 -5.02 28.73 18.04
CA THR A 185 -4.41 27.87 19.08
C THR A 185 -3.03 27.33 18.71
N GLY A 186 -2.61 27.47 17.44
CA GLY A 186 -1.33 26.97 16.94
C GLY A 186 -1.23 25.45 16.79
N THR A 187 -2.35 24.71 16.80
CA THR A 187 -2.36 23.23 16.66
C THR A 187 -2.01 22.77 15.25
N ARG A 188 -2.33 23.57 14.23
CA ARG A 188 -1.94 23.38 12.82
C ARG A 188 -2.36 22.03 12.20
N ASN A 189 -3.35 21.35 12.75
CA ASN A 189 -3.92 20.10 12.26
C ASN A 189 -4.54 20.18 10.86
N CYS A 190 -5.00 21.35 10.42
CA CYS A 190 -5.53 21.56 9.08
C CYS A 190 -4.42 21.84 8.06
N LEU A 191 -3.22 22.21 8.53
CA LEU A 191 -2.06 22.60 7.72
C LEU A 191 -0.99 21.52 7.63
N GLU A 192 -0.84 20.68 8.66
CA GLU A 192 0.24 19.69 8.78
C GLU A 192 -0.28 18.25 8.84
N SER A 193 0.31 17.38 8.02
CA SER A 193 0.05 15.93 8.05
C SER A 193 0.76 15.28 9.25
N LEU A 194 0.47 14.00 9.55
CA LEU A 194 1.19 13.29 10.62
C LEU A 194 2.69 13.17 10.31
N ARG A 195 3.54 13.42 11.31
CA ARG A 195 4.99 13.27 11.20
C ARG A 195 5.34 11.79 11.04
N ASN A 196 5.97 11.42 9.91
CA ASN A 196 6.28 10.02 9.56
C ASN A 196 7.71 9.77 9.07
N LEU A 197 8.56 10.80 9.00
CA LEU A 197 9.95 10.68 8.50
C LEU A 197 10.97 10.50 9.63
N ARG A 198 11.90 9.56 9.45
CA ARG A 198 13.01 9.27 10.36
C ARG A 198 13.96 10.48 10.42
N GLY A 199 14.23 10.99 11.62
CA GLY A 199 15.14 12.12 11.86
C GLY A 199 14.61 13.51 11.45
N ALA A 200 13.50 13.62 10.72
CA ALA A 200 12.92 14.92 10.37
C ALA A 200 12.42 15.67 11.61
N ALA A 201 12.84 16.93 11.78
CA ALA A 201 12.51 17.73 12.97
C ALA A 201 11.04 18.20 13.00
N CYS A 202 10.43 18.42 11.83
CA CYS A 202 9.07 18.95 11.67
C CYS A 202 8.19 17.98 10.85
N ALA A 203 6.89 18.25 10.80
CA ALA A 203 5.94 17.51 9.97
C ALA A 203 5.85 18.07 8.52
N PRO A 204 5.31 17.33 7.55
CA PRO A 204 4.88 17.90 6.26
C PRO A 204 3.91 19.07 6.46
N GLY A 205 3.93 20.09 5.60
CA GLY A 205 3.15 21.32 5.80
C GLY A 205 3.75 22.33 6.78
N SER A 206 4.81 21.99 7.53
CA SER A 206 5.45 22.93 8.46
C SER A 206 6.11 24.14 7.78
N ALA A 207 6.20 24.15 6.46
CA ALA A 207 6.54 25.32 5.66
C ALA A 207 5.43 26.39 5.65
N PHE A 208 4.14 26.02 5.68
CA PHE A 208 3.04 26.97 5.53
C PHE A 208 2.99 28.01 6.66
N LYS A 209 2.88 29.29 6.28
CA LYS A 209 2.76 30.46 7.20
C LYS A 209 1.60 31.40 6.84
N PRO A 210 0.34 30.91 6.73
CA PRO A 210 -0.81 31.80 6.79
C PRO A 210 -0.80 32.58 8.12
N ARG A 211 -1.40 33.77 8.12
CA ARG A 211 -1.27 34.73 9.22
C ARG A 211 -2.58 35.14 9.86
N GLY A 212 -3.69 35.06 9.14
CA GLY A 212 -5.03 35.30 9.66
C GLY A 212 -6.04 34.32 9.06
N VAL A 213 -7.26 34.30 9.61
CA VAL A 213 -8.41 33.57 9.07
C VAL A 213 -9.65 34.44 9.26
N LYS A 214 -10.41 34.64 8.18
CA LYS A 214 -11.69 35.39 8.18
C LYS A 214 -12.73 34.66 7.34
N ARG A 215 -14.02 35.00 7.48
CA ARG A 215 -15.07 34.45 6.61
C ARG A 215 -15.08 35.18 5.29
N VAL A 216 -15.63 34.53 4.26
CA VAL A 216 -15.91 35.15 2.94
C VAL A 216 -16.57 36.53 3.09
N THR A 217 -17.58 36.68 3.96
CA THR A 217 -18.27 37.98 4.19
C THR A 217 -17.43 39.08 4.82
N ASP A 218 -16.23 38.77 5.32
CA ASP A 218 -15.35 39.71 6.00
C ASP A 218 -14.11 40.04 5.14
N ILE A 219 -13.91 39.27 4.07
CA ILE A 219 -12.84 39.37 3.06
C ILE A 219 -13.34 40.04 1.78
N PHE A 220 -14.58 39.75 1.37
CA PHE A 220 -15.14 40.21 0.09
C PHE A 220 -16.32 41.16 0.37
N ASP A 221 -16.31 42.35 -0.23
CA ASP A 221 -17.37 43.35 -0.03
C ASP A 221 -18.71 42.96 -0.70
N ASP A 222 -18.67 42.08 -1.72
CA ASP A 222 -19.82 41.56 -2.47
C ASP A 222 -19.52 40.13 -2.98
N PRO A 223 -19.50 39.11 -2.10
CA PRO A 223 -19.02 37.78 -2.43
C PRO A 223 -19.97 37.05 -3.40
N THR A 224 -19.43 36.65 -4.55
CA THR A 224 -20.13 35.83 -5.54
C THR A 224 -19.47 34.45 -5.62
N PHE A 225 -20.27 33.38 -5.73
CA PHE A 225 -19.72 32.02 -5.85
C PHE A 225 -19.03 31.79 -7.20
N TYR A 226 -19.76 31.98 -8.31
CA TYR A 226 -19.26 31.94 -9.69
C TYR A 226 -19.52 33.26 -10.41
N VAL A 227 -18.53 33.81 -11.11
CA VAL A 227 -18.66 35.02 -11.95
C VAL A 227 -18.48 34.61 -13.40
N ASP A 228 -19.51 34.80 -14.24
CA ASP A 228 -19.62 34.28 -15.62
C ASP A 228 -19.46 32.74 -15.82
N GLY A 229 -19.26 31.99 -14.72
CA GLY A 229 -19.10 30.54 -14.69
C GLY A 229 -17.62 30.13 -14.54
N PRO A 230 -17.31 28.96 -13.96
CA PRO A 230 -15.94 28.61 -13.58
C PRO A 230 -15.05 28.37 -14.81
N THR A 231 -14.05 29.23 -15.06
CA THR A 231 -13.11 29.11 -16.19
C THR A 231 -11.67 28.82 -15.74
N ALA A 232 -10.84 28.34 -16.67
CA ALA A 232 -9.40 28.17 -16.45
C ALA A 232 -8.67 29.50 -16.16
N ASN A 233 -9.24 30.63 -16.57
CA ASN A 233 -8.63 31.94 -16.39
C ASN A 233 -8.89 32.51 -14.99
N ASP A 234 -9.84 31.94 -14.25
CA ASP A 234 -10.10 32.27 -12.85
C ASP A 234 -9.08 31.62 -11.92
N VAL A 235 -8.49 30.49 -12.33
CA VAL A 235 -7.54 29.73 -11.50
C VAL A 235 -6.18 30.44 -11.40
N ARG A 236 -5.86 30.89 -10.18
CA ARG A 236 -4.52 31.35 -9.78
C ARG A 236 -4.05 30.61 -8.52
N GLN A 237 -2.85 30.03 -8.59
CA GLN A 237 -2.26 29.30 -7.47
C GLN A 237 -1.87 30.20 -6.30
N GLY A 238 -2.10 29.67 -5.10
CA GLY A 238 -1.76 30.32 -3.84
C GLY A 238 -0.27 30.52 -3.60
N ARG A 239 0.02 31.23 -2.51
CA ARG A 239 1.39 31.50 -2.08
C ARG A 239 1.94 30.30 -1.32
N ASP A 240 3.09 29.80 -1.79
CA ASP A 240 3.82 28.70 -1.16
C ASP A 240 3.00 27.38 -1.08
N SER A 241 1.93 27.25 -1.86
CA SER A 241 1.11 26.04 -2.00
C SER A 241 1.74 25.08 -3.03
N GLY A 242 1.86 23.79 -2.69
CA GLY A 242 2.50 22.77 -3.55
C GLY A 242 1.52 21.98 -4.42
N ASP A 243 0.35 22.54 -4.70
CA ASP A 243 -0.85 21.88 -5.20
C ASP A 243 -1.09 22.08 -6.72
N CYS A 244 -0.07 22.55 -7.45
CA CYS A 244 -0.19 22.93 -8.87
C CYS A 244 -0.85 21.91 -9.78
N TRP A 245 -0.69 20.62 -9.46
CA TRP A 245 -1.34 19.49 -10.14
C TRP A 245 -2.87 19.57 -10.07
N PHE A 246 -3.43 19.86 -8.90
CA PHE A 246 -4.87 19.97 -8.64
C PHE A 246 -5.46 21.20 -9.33
N LEU A 247 -4.79 22.34 -9.25
CA LEU A 247 -5.23 23.55 -9.95
C LEU A 247 -5.12 23.40 -11.47
N SER A 248 -4.09 22.72 -11.98
CA SER A 248 -4.00 22.37 -13.40
C SER A 248 -5.12 21.39 -13.82
N ALA A 249 -5.51 20.45 -12.95
CA ALA A 249 -6.68 19.61 -13.17
C ALA A 249 -7.95 20.46 -13.30
N LEU A 250 -8.20 21.42 -12.39
CA LEU A 250 -9.33 22.36 -12.47
C LEU A 250 -9.34 23.20 -13.76
N CYS A 251 -8.19 23.74 -14.17
CA CYS A 251 -8.04 24.40 -15.48
C CYS A 251 -8.48 23.47 -16.62
N THR A 252 -8.14 22.18 -16.55
CA THR A 252 -8.51 21.17 -17.56
C THR A 252 -10.00 20.83 -17.52
N LEU A 253 -10.61 20.75 -16.33
CA LEU A 253 -12.05 20.47 -16.18
C LEU A 253 -12.92 21.58 -16.77
N SER A 254 -12.52 22.85 -16.59
CA SER A 254 -13.29 24.02 -17.04
C SER A 254 -13.57 24.05 -18.55
N ASN A 255 -12.76 23.34 -19.35
CA ASN A 255 -13.00 23.18 -20.79
C ASN A 255 -14.33 22.48 -21.11
N LYS A 256 -14.85 21.66 -20.19
CA LYS A 256 -16.09 20.89 -20.34
C LYS A 256 -17.13 21.36 -19.31
N LYS A 257 -17.98 22.27 -19.77
CA LYS A 257 -19.06 22.93 -18.99
C LYS A 257 -19.89 21.93 -18.18
N GLY A 258 -20.24 22.29 -16.96
CA GLY A 258 -21.04 21.46 -16.05
C GLY A 258 -20.24 20.48 -15.20
N ILE A 259 -18.92 20.31 -15.38
CA ILE A 259 -18.14 19.40 -14.53
C ILE A 259 -17.81 20.05 -13.17
N ILE A 260 -17.34 21.31 -13.15
CA ILE A 260 -16.99 21.98 -11.89
C ILE A 260 -18.27 22.28 -11.08
N GLU A 261 -19.35 22.58 -11.77
CA GLU A 261 -20.69 22.80 -11.22
C GLU A 261 -21.31 21.50 -10.67
N ARG A 262 -20.90 20.32 -11.16
CA ARG A 262 -21.26 19.01 -10.56
C ARG A 262 -20.50 18.70 -9.27
N LEU A 263 -19.36 19.36 -9.00
CA LEU A 263 -18.62 19.17 -7.75
C LEU A 263 -19.32 19.86 -6.58
N CYS A 264 -19.87 21.08 -6.76
CA CYS A 264 -20.60 21.79 -5.71
C CYS A 264 -22.10 21.46 -5.76
N VAL A 265 -22.53 20.52 -4.92
CA VAL A 265 -23.86 19.89 -5.03
C VAL A 265 -24.97 20.67 -4.29
N ALA A 266 -24.61 21.42 -3.25
CA ALA A 266 -25.46 22.36 -2.53
C ALA A 266 -24.62 23.36 -1.71
N HIS A 267 -25.06 24.61 -1.64
CA HIS A 267 -24.47 25.63 -0.78
C HIS A 267 -25.49 26.68 -0.34
N ASP A 268 -25.20 27.38 0.76
CA ASP A 268 -25.99 28.51 1.27
C ASP A 268 -25.02 29.58 1.78
N GLN A 269 -24.95 30.70 1.06
CA GLN A 269 -23.94 31.75 1.29
C GLN A 269 -24.21 32.56 2.58
N ASP A 270 -25.50 32.76 2.93
CA ASP A 270 -25.90 33.47 4.16
C ASP A 270 -25.48 32.67 5.40
N VAL A 271 -25.72 31.35 5.37
CA VAL A 271 -25.30 30.43 6.43
C VAL A 271 -23.79 30.19 6.40
N GLY A 272 -23.14 30.33 5.24
CA GLY A 272 -21.72 30.07 5.06
C GLY A 272 -21.41 28.57 5.09
N VAL A 273 -22.17 27.76 4.35
CA VAL A 273 -21.99 26.30 4.23
C VAL A 273 -21.95 25.86 2.77
N TYR A 274 -20.97 25.03 2.43
CA TYR A 274 -20.74 24.52 1.07
C TYR A 274 -20.52 23.02 1.10
N GLY A 275 -21.27 22.28 0.29
CA GLY A 275 -21.21 20.82 0.17
C GLY A 275 -20.71 20.38 -1.20
N PHE A 276 -19.61 19.65 -1.20
CA PHE A 276 -18.94 19.15 -2.40
C PHE A 276 -18.96 17.62 -2.47
N VAL A 277 -18.74 17.07 -3.66
CA VAL A 277 -18.48 15.64 -3.87
C VAL A 277 -17.17 15.41 -4.62
N PHE A 278 -16.47 14.37 -4.22
CA PHE A 278 -15.21 13.92 -4.82
C PHE A 278 -15.25 12.41 -5.02
N HIS A 279 -14.41 11.87 -5.90
CA HIS A 279 -14.29 10.45 -6.18
C HIS A 279 -13.03 9.89 -5.49
N ARG A 280 -13.15 8.79 -4.73
CA ARG A 280 -12.04 8.20 -3.96
C ARG A 280 -12.16 6.68 -3.89
N ASP A 281 -11.09 5.97 -4.24
CA ASP A 281 -11.00 4.50 -4.33
C ASP A 281 -12.15 3.82 -5.14
N GLY A 282 -12.68 4.47 -6.18
CA GLY A 282 -13.76 3.91 -7.01
C GLY A 282 -15.19 4.21 -6.54
N GLU A 283 -15.36 5.09 -5.55
CA GLU A 283 -16.66 5.49 -4.97
C GLU A 283 -16.71 7.02 -4.83
N TRP A 284 -17.88 7.62 -4.95
CA TRP A 284 -18.06 9.05 -4.64
C TRP A 284 -18.35 9.28 -3.16
N ILE A 285 -17.77 10.34 -2.60
CA ILE A 285 -17.91 10.79 -1.21
C ILE A 285 -18.48 12.20 -1.15
N SER A 286 -19.11 12.57 -0.03
CA SER A 286 -19.66 13.93 0.20
C SER A 286 -19.05 14.61 1.41
N GLU A 287 -18.35 15.72 1.17
CA GLU A 287 -17.71 16.56 2.19
C GLU A 287 -18.36 17.94 2.26
N ILE A 288 -18.30 18.57 3.44
CA ILE A 288 -18.94 19.86 3.71
C ILE A 288 -17.98 20.73 4.52
N VAL A 289 -17.85 22.01 4.13
CA VAL A 289 -17.01 23.02 4.79
C VAL A 289 -17.78 24.31 5.09
N ASP A 290 -17.23 25.13 5.99
CA ASP A 290 -17.70 26.49 6.24
C ASP A 290 -16.97 27.55 5.37
N ASP A 291 -17.40 28.80 5.48
CA ASP A 291 -16.89 29.94 4.69
C ASP A 291 -15.60 30.61 5.22
N PHE A 292 -14.90 30.05 6.21
CA PHE A 292 -13.59 30.58 6.65
C PHE A 292 -12.48 30.32 5.61
N LEU A 293 -11.60 31.29 5.36
CA LEU A 293 -10.43 31.16 4.48
C LEU A 293 -9.15 31.70 5.14
N TYR A 294 -8.00 31.13 4.78
CA TYR A 294 -6.67 31.56 5.25
C TYR A 294 -6.18 32.82 4.53
N LEU A 295 -5.62 33.77 5.29
CA LEU A 295 -5.08 35.03 4.79
C LEU A 295 -3.55 35.11 4.90
N THR A 296 -2.94 35.85 3.96
CA THR A 296 -1.50 36.16 3.94
C THR A 296 -1.06 37.10 5.07
N LYS A 297 -1.99 37.88 5.61
CA LYS A 297 -1.81 38.87 6.69
C LYS A 297 -2.70 38.54 7.88
N SER A 298 -2.24 38.87 9.08
CA SER A 298 -2.95 38.66 10.35
C SER A 298 -4.08 39.67 10.53
N ASP A 299 -4.90 39.49 11.57
CA ASP A 299 -5.90 40.48 11.93
C ASP A 299 -5.21 41.76 12.46
N TYR A 300 -5.85 42.92 12.27
CA TYR A 300 -5.26 44.25 12.52
C TYR A 300 -4.73 44.41 13.96
N ASP A 301 -5.50 44.00 14.97
CA ASP A 301 -5.08 44.03 16.38
C ASP A 301 -3.87 43.12 16.68
N GLU A 302 -3.77 41.98 15.99
CA GLU A 302 -2.66 41.03 16.09
C GLU A 302 -1.41 41.55 15.36
N ALA A 303 -1.58 42.38 14.33
CA ALA A 303 -0.56 42.85 13.41
C ALA A 303 0.33 43.98 13.99
N ALA A 304 0.86 43.82 15.21
CA ALA A 304 1.44 44.88 16.05
C ALA A 304 2.39 45.89 15.36
N VAL A 305 3.17 45.49 14.34
CA VAL A 305 4.03 46.42 13.57
C VAL A 305 3.25 47.17 12.48
N ASP A 306 2.46 46.45 11.68
CA ASP A 306 1.65 47.07 10.64
C ASP A 306 0.57 47.98 11.26
N ARG A 307 0.01 47.62 12.42
CA ARG A 307 -1.00 48.42 13.12
C ARG A 307 -0.47 49.82 13.45
N ILE A 308 0.73 49.92 14.03
CA ILE A 308 1.36 51.22 14.32
C ILE A 308 1.56 52.04 13.03
N LEU A 309 1.97 51.39 11.94
CA LEU A 309 2.14 52.06 10.64
C LEU A 309 0.82 52.61 10.07
N PHE A 310 -0.29 51.88 10.24
CA PHE A 310 -1.61 52.31 9.77
C PHE A 310 -2.25 53.35 10.71
N ASP A 311 -2.03 53.25 12.03
CA ASP A 311 -2.40 54.26 13.04
C ASP A 311 -1.70 55.61 12.78
N GLU A 312 -0.45 55.60 12.30
CA GLU A 312 0.27 56.81 11.91
C GLU A 312 -0.19 57.38 10.56
N LEU A 313 -0.64 56.52 9.63
CA LEU A 313 -1.06 56.87 8.28
C LEU A 313 -2.50 57.41 8.20
N GLU A 314 -3.44 56.81 8.93
CA GLU A 314 -4.87 57.15 8.91
C GLU A 314 -5.46 57.05 10.33
N ARG A 315 -5.61 58.19 11.00
CA ARG A 315 -5.94 58.24 12.44
C ARG A 315 -7.40 58.00 12.81
N VAL A 316 -8.31 57.94 11.84
CA VAL A 316 -9.75 57.76 12.08
C VAL A 316 -10.20 56.35 11.72
N ASN A 317 -9.71 55.80 10.60
CA ASN A 317 -10.15 54.53 10.04
C ASN A 317 -8.99 53.56 9.70
N ALA A 318 -7.93 53.54 10.53
CA ALA A 318 -6.74 52.70 10.35
C ALA A 318 -7.07 51.23 10.05
N GLU A 319 -8.02 50.63 10.79
CA GLU A 319 -8.44 49.24 10.62
C GLU A 319 -9.10 48.97 9.26
N GLU A 320 -9.99 49.87 8.80
CA GLU A 320 -10.67 49.70 7.50
C GLU A 320 -9.69 49.93 6.34
N LEU A 321 -8.71 50.83 6.51
CA LEU A 321 -7.60 50.97 5.56
C LEU A 321 -6.73 49.71 5.54
N TYR A 322 -6.46 49.09 6.70
CA TYR A 322 -5.75 47.82 6.82
C TYR A 322 -6.52 46.68 6.14
N ARG A 323 -7.83 46.57 6.41
CA ARG A 323 -8.70 45.58 5.78
C ARG A 323 -8.62 45.70 4.26
N LYS A 324 -8.81 46.91 3.72
CA LYS A 324 -8.74 47.18 2.27
C LYS A 324 -7.38 46.96 1.65
N ALA A 325 -6.29 47.22 2.37
CA ALA A 325 -4.93 47.02 1.87
C ALA A 325 -4.44 45.56 1.90
N TYR A 326 -4.88 44.77 2.89
CA TYR A 326 -4.22 43.50 3.25
C TYR A 326 -5.14 42.30 3.53
N GLN A 327 -6.44 42.51 3.76
CA GLN A 327 -7.39 41.43 4.08
C GLN A 327 -8.60 41.37 3.14
N SER A 328 -8.65 42.21 2.10
CA SER A 328 -9.78 42.27 1.16
C SER A 328 -9.50 41.59 -0.17
N ASN A 329 -10.56 41.06 -0.79
CA ASN A 329 -10.58 40.42 -2.11
C ASN A 329 -9.73 39.15 -2.21
N SER A 330 -9.85 38.44 -3.33
CA SER A 330 -9.14 37.16 -3.53
C SER A 330 -7.61 37.28 -3.48
N GLY A 331 -7.03 38.46 -3.71
CA GLY A 331 -5.59 38.69 -3.60
C GLY A 331 -5.01 38.57 -2.17
N ALA A 332 -5.85 38.69 -1.13
CA ALA A 332 -5.43 38.58 0.26
C ALA A 332 -5.26 37.13 0.75
N LEU A 333 -5.88 36.16 0.06
CA LEU A 333 -5.90 34.74 0.42
C LEU A 333 -4.51 34.11 0.37
N TYR A 334 -4.21 33.20 1.30
CA TYR A 334 -2.92 32.51 1.36
C TYR A 334 -2.81 31.38 0.34
N PHE A 335 -3.85 30.56 0.22
CA PHE A 335 -3.95 29.46 -0.72
C PHE A 335 -4.61 29.92 -2.04
N ALA A 336 -5.34 29.08 -2.78
CA ALA A 336 -5.81 29.38 -4.13
C ALA A 336 -6.61 30.70 -4.23
N GLN A 337 -6.45 31.38 -5.37
CA GLN A 337 -7.03 32.70 -5.63
C GLN A 337 -7.83 32.70 -6.93
N CYS A 338 -9.00 33.33 -6.93
CA CYS A 338 -9.74 33.67 -8.14
C CYS A 338 -9.07 34.85 -8.88
N SER A 339 -9.24 34.89 -10.20
CA SER A 339 -8.80 36.00 -11.04
C SER A 339 -9.67 37.24 -10.80
N HIS A 340 -10.99 37.03 -10.85
CA HIS A 340 -11.96 38.03 -10.44
C HIS A 340 -11.92 38.26 -8.93
N GLN A 341 -11.91 39.51 -8.50
CA GLN A 341 -11.58 39.87 -7.12
C GLN A 341 -12.66 39.51 -6.09
N GLN A 342 -13.91 39.33 -6.53
CA GLN A 342 -15.08 38.99 -5.69
C GLN A 342 -15.56 37.53 -5.84
N GLU A 343 -14.87 36.71 -6.63
CA GLU A 343 -15.26 35.31 -6.85
C GLU A 343 -14.66 34.38 -5.77
N THR A 344 -15.39 33.32 -5.40
CA THR A 344 -15.11 32.53 -4.21
C THR A 344 -15.14 30.99 -4.36
N TRP A 345 -15.60 30.43 -5.49
CA TRP A 345 -15.73 28.96 -5.64
C TRP A 345 -14.40 28.22 -5.44
N LEU A 346 -13.32 28.72 -6.02
CA LEU A 346 -12.02 28.05 -6.06
C LEU A 346 -11.39 27.82 -4.67
N PRO A 347 -11.19 28.85 -3.81
CA PRO A 347 -10.62 28.64 -2.48
C PRO A 347 -11.52 27.80 -1.55
N LEU A 348 -12.84 27.83 -1.74
CA LEU A 348 -13.78 26.99 -0.99
C LEU A 348 -13.71 25.51 -1.43
N LEU A 349 -13.55 25.27 -2.74
CA LEU A 349 -13.38 23.95 -3.32
C LEU A 349 -12.00 23.34 -2.97
N GLU A 350 -10.92 24.13 -3.04
CA GLU A 350 -9.58 23.74 -2.58
C GLU A 350 -9.59 23.37 -1.09
N LYS A 351 -10.19 24.21 -0.23
CA LYS A 351 -10.36 23.89 1.20
C LYS A 351 -11.14 22.58 1.42
N CYS A 352 -12.20 22.34 0.64
CA CYS A 352 -12.96 21.09 0.77
C CYS A 352 -12.18 19.86 0.26
N TYR A 353 -11.31 20.03 -0.74
CA TYR A 353 -10.40 19.00 -1.22
C TYR A 353 -9.28 18.71 -0.21
N ALA A 354 -8.68 19.75 0.37
CA ALA A 354 -7.74 19.64 1.49
C ALA A 354 -8.37 18.90 2.69
N LYS A 355 -9.64 19.18 3.02
CA LYS A 355 -10.40 18.41 4.02
C LYS A 355 -10.60 16.95 3.60
N ALA A 356 -10.97 16.68 2.35
CA ALA A 356 -11.20 15.33 1.84
C ALA A 356 -9.94 14.45 1.92
N HIS A 357 -8.74 15.04 1.76
CA HIS A 357 -7.46 14.35 1.99
C HIS A 357 -6.84 14.63 3.39
N GLY A 358 -7.57 15.27 4.30
CA GLY A 358 -7.23 15.40 5.73
C GLY A 358 -6.43 16.64 6.17
N ASP A 359 -5.68 17.30 5.27
CA ASP A 359 -5.01 18.59 5.48
C ASP A 359 -4.50 19.23 4.17
N PHE A 360 -4.16 20.52 4.22
CA PHE A 360 -3.54 21.24 3.10
C PHE A 360 -2.16 20.69 2.71
N ALA A 361 -1.46 19.95 3.58
CA ALA A 361 -0.21 19.28 3.20
C ALA A 361 -0.45 17.96 2.47
N ALA A 362 -1.61 17.31 2.62
CA ALA A 362 -1.96 16.10 1.87
C ALA A 362 -2.12 16.34 0.36
N ILE A 363 -2.54 17.54 -0.02
CA ILE A 363 -2.63 17.99 -1.41
C ILE A 363 -1.31 18.60 -1.93
N GLU A 364 -0.26 18.69 -1.11
CA GLU A 364 1.09 19.08 -1.54
C GLU A 364 1.74 17.94 -2.37
N GLY A 365 2.00 18.21 -3.66
CA GLY A 365 2.65 17.32 -4.62
C GLY A 365 1.71 16.28 -5.27
N GLY A 366 1.72 16.19 -6.60
CA GLY A 366 0.87 15.25 -7.33
C GLY A 366 0.96 15.36 -8.86
N PHE A 367 -0.09 14.87 -9.53
CA PHE A 367 -0.18 14.71 -10.98
C PHE A 367 -1.55 15.20 -11.47
N GLY A 368 -1.60 15.98 -12.55
CA GLY A 368 -2.86 16.59 -13.02
C GLY A 368 -3.94 15.55 -13.27
N GLY A 369 -3.57 14.42 -13.90
CA GLY A 369 -4.50 13.31 -14.14
C GLY A 369 -5.08 12.69 -12.87
N GLU A 370 -4.34 12.63 -11.75
CA GLU A 370 -4.90 12.18 -10.47
C GLU A 370 -5.98 13.14 -9.96
N GLY A 371 -5.76 14.45 -10.09
CA GLY A 371 -6.77 15.46 -9.72
C GLY A 371 -8.01 15.36 -10.60
N ILE A 372 -7.85 14.98 -11.88
CA ILE A 372 -8.98 14.70 -12.77
C ILE A 372 -9.70 13.40 -12.35
N GLU A 373 -9.00 12.31 -11.98
CA GLU A 373 -9.65 11.10 -11.42
C GLU A 373 -10.49 11.44 -10.18
N ASP A 374 -9.92 12.21 -9.25
CA ASP A 374 -10.53 12.56 -7.95
C ASP A 374 -11.73 13.52 -8.07
N MET A 375 -11.87 14.20 -9.22
CA MET A 375 -12.98 15.12 -9.53
C MET A 375 -13.95 14.61 -10.61
N THR A 376 -13.70 13.47 -11.26
CA THR A 376 -14.56 12.98 -12.36
C THR A 376 -14.92 11.49 -12.30
N GLY A 377 -14.21 10.68 -11.50
CA GLY A 377 -14.30 9.22 -11.60
C GLY A 377 -13.66 8.64 -12.88
N GLY A 378 -12.98 9.49 -13.66
CA GLY A 378 -12.17 9.11 -14.81
C GLY A 378 -10.94 8.29 -14.45
N ILE A 379 -10.19 7.88 -15.49
CA ILE A 379 -9.01 7.00 -15.37
C ILE A 379 -7.86 7.52 -16.22
N THR A 380 -6.68 7.69 -15.60
CA THR A 380 -5.49 8.27 -16.24
C THR A 380 -4.53 7.21 -16.79
N SER A 381 -3.96 7.48 -17.96
CA SER A 381 -2.75 6.82 -18.49
C SER A 381 -1.57 7.80 -18.51
N GLU A 382 -0.38 7.36 -18.08
CA GLU A 382 0.88 8.12 -18.24
C GLU A 382 1.52 7.82 -19.60
N ILE A 383 1.87 8.85 -20.38
CA ILE A 383 2.50 8.75 -21.70
C ILE A 383 3.76 9.62 -21.72
N PHE A 384 4.94 9.00 -21.83
CA PHE A 384 6.20 9.75 -22.00
C PHE A 384 6.45 10.12 -23.46
N THR A 385 7.03 11.29 -23.66
CA THR A 385 7.30 11.86 -25.00
C THR A 385 8.36 11.06 -25.78
N SER A 386 9.22 10.33 -25.06
CA SER A 386 10.17 9.35 -25.60
C SER A 386 9.51 8.08 -26.12
N ASP A 387 8.33 7.73 -25.58
CA ASP A 387 7.70 6.42 -25.70
C ASP A 387 6.55 6.45 -26.72
N ILE A 388 6.22 7.63 -27.26
CA ILE A 388 5.27 7.83 -28.37
C ILE A 388 5.85 7.23 -29.65
N LEU A 389 5.40 6.01 -29.97
CA LEU A 389 5.74 5.27 -31.19
C LEU A 389 5.28 6.00 -32.46
N ASP A 390 4.01 6.42 -32.51
CA ASP A 390 3.44 7.18 -33.63
C ASP A 390 2.91 8.55 -33.15
N LYS A 391 3.52 9.61 -33.67
CA LYS A 391 3.21 11.01 -33.35
C LYS A 391 2.02 11.53 -34.14
N GLU A 392 1.63 10.88 -35.23
CA GLU A 392 0.39 11.18 -35.96
C GLU A 392 -0.81 10.53 -35.26
N LEU A 393 -0.64 9.34 -34.68
CA LEU A 393 -1.65 8.72 -33.81
C LEU A 393 -1.87 9.55 -32.53
N PHE A 394 -0.80 9.95 -31.83
CA PHE A 394 -0.93 10.79 -30.64
C PHE A 394 -1.54 12.18 -30.94
N TRP A 395 -1.31 12.72 -32.15
CA TRP A 395 -2.01 13.94 -32.57
C TRP A 395 -3.53 13.73 -32.72
N LYS A 396 -3.97 12.60 -33.28
CA LYS A 396 -5.40 12.24 -33.36
C LYS A 396 -6.03 12.08 -31.99
N GLU A 397 -5.31 11.52 -31.01
CA GLU A 397 -5.76 11.47 -29.62
C GLU A 397 -5.88 12.89 -29.02
N LEU A 398 -4.88 13.76 -29.20
CA LEU A 398 -4.94 15.16 -28.74
C LEU A 398 -6.11 15.94 -29.36
N VAL A 399 -6.46 15.68 -30.63
CA VAL A 399 -7.64 16.28 -31.29
C VAL A 399 -8.97 15.82 -30.67
N SER A 400 -8.99 14.75 -29.87
CA SER A 400 -10.16 14.32 -29.06
C SER A 400 -10.20 14.89 -27.63
N ALA A 401 -9.25 15.78 -27.28
CA ALA A 401 -9.24 16.49 -26.01
C ALA A 401 -10.56 17.25 -25.76
N ASN A 402 -10.97 17.32 -24.49
CA ASN A 402 -12.21 17.93 -23.99
C ASN A 402 -13.52 17.27 -24.46
N ARG A 403 -13.45 16.21 -25.28
CA ARG A 403 -14.60 15.36 -25.64
C ARG A 403 -14.55 14.02 -24.90
N ASP A 404 -13.62 13.16 -25.30
CA ASP A 404 -13.50 11.78 -24.81
C ASP A 404 -12.42 11.66 -23.72
N PHE A 405 -11.38 12.48 -23.83
CA PHE A 405 -10.24 12.53 -22.92
C PHE A 405 -9.95 13.96 -22.45
N LEU A 406 -9.40 14.08 -21.24
CA LEU A 406 -8.77 15.29 -20.73
C LEU A 406 -7.25 15.07 -20.65
N PHE A 407 -6.46 16.14 -20.83
CA PHE A 407 -5.01 16.06 -20.89
C PHE A 407 -4.32 17.09 -20.00
N SER A 408 -3.38 16.63 -19.17
CA SER A 408 -2.37 17.46 -18.50
C SER A 408 -0.97 17.07 -18.96
N CYS A 409 0.01 17.97 -18.81
CA CYS A 409 1.39 17.73 -19.23
C CYS A 409 2.40 18.41 -18.29
N GLY A 410 3.60 17.81 -18.20
CA GLY A 410 4.68 18.27 -17.32
C GLY A 410 6.08 18.09 -17.92
N THR A 411 7.07 18.71 -17.29
CA THR A 411 8.48 18.64 -17.69
C THR A 411 9.42 18.76 -16.50
N GLY A 412 10.67 18.35 -16.67
CA GLY A 412 11.68 18.29 -15.61
C GLY A 412 11.69 16.99 -14.81
N VAL A 413 10.98 15.96 -15.27
CA VAL A 413 10.85 14.64 -14.62
C VAL A 413 12.21 14.02 -14.28
N TRP A 414 13.16 14.17 -15.19
CA TRP A 414 14.52 13.62 -15.10
C TRP A 414 15.57 14.68 -14.71
N GLY A 415 15.13 15.88 -14.30
CA GLY A 415 15.98 17.03 -13.98
C GLY A 415 16.45 17.06 -12.53
N SER A 416 17.65 17.59 -12.28
CA SER A 416 18.22 17.69 -10.94
C SER A 416 17.78 18.97 -10.20
N GLY A 417 16.47 19.25 -10.16
CA GLY A 417 15.85 20.36 -9.43
C GLY A 417 14.86 21.20 -10.24
N TRP A 418 14.35 22.25 -9.61
CA TRP A 418 13.47 23.26 -10.23
C TRP A 418 14.25 24.16 -11.21
N GLY A 419 13.57 24.65 -12.26
CA GLY A 419 14.15 25.55 -13.26
C GLY A 419 13.11 26.17 -14.19
N GLU A 420 13.53 27.14 -15.01
CA GLU A 420 12.75 27.72 -16.12
C GLU A 420 13.50 27.48 -17.44
N ARG A 421 12.82 26.95 -18.46
CA ARG A 421 13.40 26.70 -19.79
C ARG A 421 12.65 27.43 -20.90
N GLY A 422 12.94 28.72 -21.04
CA GLY A 422 12.29 29.58 -22.03
C GLY A 422 10.81 29.80 -21.69
N GLY A 423 10.54 30.12 -20.42
CA GLY A 423 9.20 30.38 -19.91
C GLY A 423 8.48 29.18 -19.28
N ILE A 424 8.81 27.95 -19.71
CA ILE A 424 8.21 26.74 -19.15
C ILE A 424 8.92 26.37 -17.84
N ILE A 425 8.14 26.18 -16.77
CA ILE A 425 8.60 25.82 -15.43
C ILE A 425 8.77 24.29 -15.33
N GLU A 426 9.88 23.85 -14.74
CA GLU A 426 10.16 22.44 -14.45
C GLU A 426 9.54 22.00 -13.11
N LEU A 427 9.17 20.72 -13.01
CA LEU A 427 8.45 20.11 -11.87
C LEU A 427 7.05 20.72 -11.62
N HIS A 428 6.44 21.27 -12.67
CA HIS A 428 5.15 21.94 -12.65
C HIS A 428 4.14 21.30 -13.61
N SER A 429 2.85 21.46 -13.33
CA SER A 429 1.74 20.88 -14.10
C SER A 429 1.05 21.92 -14.97
N TYR A 430 0.94 21.64 -16.27
CA TYR A 430 0.23 22.47 -17.24
C TYR A 430 -1.00 21.73 -17.78
N SER A 431 -2.05 22.48 -18.10
CA SER A 431 -3.32 21.94 -18.61
C SER A 431 -3.44 22.15 -20.12
N VAL A 432 -3.96 21.15 -20.84
CA VAL A 432 -4.27 21.31 -22.27
C VAL A 432 -5.65 21.94 -22.39
N GLN A 433 -5.70 23.16 -22.94
CA GLN A 433 -6.94 23.94 -23.06
C GLN A 433 -7.63 23.70 -24.41
N LYS A 434 -6.87 23.74 -25.52
CA LYS A 434 -7.42 23.63 -26.87
C LYS A 434 -6.38 23.06 -27.83
N VAL A 435 -6.83 22.23 -28.78
CA VAL A 435 -6.01 21.63 -29.84
C VAL A 435 -6.61 22.03 -31.18
N VAL A 436 -5.77 22.48 -32.13
CA VAL A 436 -6.21 23.05 -33.42
C VAL A 436 -5.29 22.60 -34.55
N GLU A 437 -5.88 22.17 -35.66
CA GLU A 437 -5.20 21.98 -36.95
C GLU A 437 -5.85 22.88 -38.01
N MET A 438 -5.15 23.93 -38.44
CA MET A 438 -5.63 24.94 -39.39
C MET A 438 -4.46 25.44 -40.24
N ASP A 439 -4.69 25.76 -41.53
CA ASP A 439 -3.72 26.37 -42.44
C ASP A 439 -2.33 25.69 -42.46
N GLY A 440 -2.30 24.36 -42.31
CA GLY A 440 -1.07 23.55 -42.24
C GLY A 440 -0.28 23.68 -40.92
N LYS A 441 -0.87 24.28 -39.88
CA LYS A 441 -0.31 24.42 -38.53
C LYS A 441 -1.06 23.53 -37.54
N ARG A 442 -0.30 22.91 -36.64
CA ARG A 442 -0.79 22.12 -35.49
C ARG A 442 -0.43 22.82 -34.20
N LEU A 443 -1.42 23.43 -33.56
CA LEU A 443 -1.24 24.32 -32.42
C LEU A 443 -1.99 23.78 -31.21
N VAL A 444 -1.37 23.92 -30.03
CA VAL A 444 -1.95 23.54 -28.74
C VAL A 444 -1.88 24.74 -27.82
N ARG A 445 -3.00 25.06 -27.16
CA ARG A 445 -3.10 26.08 -26.11
C ARG A 445 -2.94 25.41 -24.75
N LEU A 446 -2.01 25.91 -23.94
CA LEU A 446 -1.72 25.43 -22.59
C LEU A 446 -1.96 26.54 -21.57
N LYS A 447 -2.58 26.20 -20.43
CA LYS A 447 -2.74 27.13 -19.29
C LYS A 447 -1.88 26.70 -18.11
N ASN A 448 -1.08 27.65 -17.63
CA ASN A 448 -0.36 27.60 -16.36
C ASN A 448 -1.31 28.00 -15.20
N PRO A 449 -1.49 27.16 -14.15
CA PRO A 449 -2.31 27.50 -12.99
C PRO A 449 -1.71 28.60 -12.10
N TRP A 450 -0.47 29.05 -12.31
CA TRP A 450 0.12 30.19 -11.58
C TRP A 450 -0.44 31.56 -11.98
N GLY A 451 -1.25 31.62 -13.03
CA GLY A 451 -1.78 32.90 -13.53
C GLY A 451 -0.71 33.82 -14.14
N LYS A 452 0.43 33.25 -14.55
CA LYS A 452 1.64 33.90 -15.11
C LYS A 452 2.67 32.83 -15.53
N GLY A 453 3.71 33.19 -16.26
CA GLY A 453 4.86 32.34 -16.56
C GLY A 453 4.63 31.45 -17.77
N GLU A 454 4.90 32.03 -18.93
CA GLU A 454 4.49 31.52 -20.25
C GLU A 454 5.66 31.19 -21.15
N TRP A 455 5.45 30.29 -22.10
CA TRP A 455 6.37 29.94 -23.19
C TRP A 455 6.89 31.19 -23.94
N LYS A 456 8.19 31.22 -24.26
CA LYS A 456 8.87 32.37 -24.88
C LYS A 456 9.37 32.10 -26.31
N GLY A 457 8.72 31.19 -27.06
CA GLY A 457 9.16 30.72 -28.38
C GLY A 457 8.24 31.08 -29.56
N ALA A 458 8.09 30.16 -30.51
CA ALA A 458 7.08 30.30 -31.57
C ALA A 458 5.67 30.21 -30.96
N TRP A 459 4.76 31.11 -31.36
CA TRP A 459 3.38 31.25 -30.85
C TRP A 459 3.22 31.74 -29.40
N SER A 460 4.31 32.17 -28.75
CA SER A 460 4.21 32.99 -27.54
C SER A 460 3.63 34.38 -27.81
N ASP A 461 3.24 35.10 -26.76
CA ASP A 461 2.70 36.46 -26.85
C ASP A 461 3.64 37.46 -27.54
N GLY A 462 4.95 37.34 -27.32
CA GLY A 462 5.96 38.14 -28.02
C GLY A 462 6.32 37.65 -29.43
N SER A 463 5.60 36.68 -29.98
CA SER A 463 6.04 35.96 -31.19
C SER A 463 5.60 36.61 -32.49
N LYS A 464 6.57 36.79 -33.40
CA LYS A 464 6.38 37.29 -34.78
C LYS A 464 5.48 36.43 -35.68
N GLU A 465 5.07 35.24 -35.23
CA GLU A 465 4.19 34.35 -35.99
C GLU A 465 2.71 34.78 -35.89
N TRP A 466 2.37 35.66 -34.93
CA TRP A 466 1.03 36.26 -34.81
C TRP A 466 0.77 37.30 -35.92
N THR A 467 -0.25 37.03 -36.72
CA THR A 467 -0.88 38.02 -37.62
C THR A 467 -2.27 38.40 -37.09
N PRO A 468 -2.88 39.52 -37.53
CA PRO A 468 -4.24 39.88 -37.14
C PRO A 468 -5.26 38.77 -37.42
N GLU A 469 -5.13 38.08 -38.56
CA GLU A 469 -5.97 36.92 -38.91
C GLU A 469 -5.84 35.77 -37.89
N TRP A 470 -4.63 35.48 -37.41
CA TRP A 470 -4.42 34.42 -36.42
C TRP A 470 -4.96 34.78 -35.03
N LEU A 471 -4.90 36.06 -34.65
CA LEU A 471 -5.50 36.55 -33.40
C LEU A 471 -7.02 36.40 -33.43
N GLU A 472 -7.66 36.73 -34.55
CA GLU A 472 -9.10 36.54 -34.76
C GLU A 472 -9.48 35.05 -34.83
N LYS A 473 -8.78 34.23 -35.64
CA LYS A 473 -9.03 32.79 -35.79
C LYS A 473 -8.91 32.00 -34.48
N LEU A 474 -7.94 32.35 -33.63
CA LEU A 474 -7.69 31.63 -32.37
C LEU A 474 -8.35 32.26 -31.14
N GLY A 475 -8.79 33.52 -31.25
CA GLY A 475 -9.38 34.30 -30.14
C GLY A 475 -8.36 34.67 -29.07
N HIS A 476 -7.08 34.83 -29.43
CA HIS A 476 -5.99 35.05 -28.47
C HIS A 476 -5.97 36.50 -27.95
N ARG A 477 -5.55 36.67 -26.70
CA ARG A 477 -5.36 37.99 -26.05
C ARG A 477 -3.97 38.02 -25.45
N PHE A 478 -3.30 39.17 -25.54
CA PHE A 478 -1.94 39.31 -25.02
C PHE A 478 -1.92 39.71 -23.53
N GLY A 479 -1.11 39.03 -22.72
CA GLY A 479 -0.84 39.34 -21.32
C GLY A 479 -0.33 38.14 -20.52
N ASP A 480 0.54 38.36 -19.52
CA ASP A 480 1.12 37.33 -18.64
C ASP A 480 0.07 36.77 -17.65
N ASP A 481 -0.93 36.04 -18.18
CA ASP A 481 -1.99 35.36 -17.43
C ASP A 481 -1.79 33.83 -17.34
N GLY A 482 -0.76 33.33 -18.03
CA GLY A 482 -0.36 31.93 -18.06
C GLY A 482 -0.94 31.12 -19.23
N ASP A 483 -1.72 31.71 -20.13
CA ASP A 483 -2.40 31.03 -21.24
C ASP A 483 -1.70 31.28 -22.59
N PHE A 484 -1.06 30.25 -23.15
CA PHE A 484 -0.20 30.42 -24.33
C PHE A 484 -0.33 29.32 -25.37
N TRP A 485 -0.03 29.65 -26.62
CA TRP A 485 0.00 28.70 -27.72
C TRP A 485 1.41 28.15 -27.97
N ILE A 486 1.49 26.87 -28.36
CA ILE A 486 2.73 26.19 -28.74
C ILE A 486 2.47 25.27 -29.94
N GLU A 487 3.43 25.21 -30.88
CA GLU A 487 3.34 24.31 -32.02
C GLU A 487 3.64 22.86 -31.60
N TYR A 488 2.89 21.88 -32.12
CA TYR A 488 2.97 20.48 -31.70
C TYR A 488 4.39 19.89 -31.71
N LYS A 489 5.22 20.24 -32.70
CA LYS A 489 6.62 19.83 -32.79
C LYS A 489 7.47 20.28 -31.59
N ASP A 490 7.13 21.42 -30.99
CA ASP A 490 7.87 22.04 -29.89
C ASP A 490 7.26 21.68 -28.53
N LEU A 491 5.94 21.41 -28.48
CA LEU A 491 5.30 20.69 -27.37
C LEU A 491 6.06 19.38 -27.07
N LEU A 492 6.25 18.53 -28.10
CA LEU A 492 6.99 17.27 -28.01
C LEU A 492 8.52 17.42 -27.82
N ARG A 493 9.06 18.65 -27.76
CA ARG A 493 10.47 18.93 -27.45
C ARG A 493 10.67 19.54 -26.06
N LYS A 494 9.61 20.05 -25.44
CA LYS A 494 9.67 20.78 -24.17
C LYS A 494 8.97 20.05 -23.03
N TYR A 495 7.87 19.36 -23.31
CA TYR A 495 7.17 18.51 -22.36
C TYR A 495 7.72 17.08 -22.42
N GLN A 496 7.67 16.37 -21.30
CA GLN A 496 8.28 15.06 -21.12
C GLN A 496 7.25 13.99 -20.77
N SER A 497 6.27 14.32 -19.95
CA SER A 497 5.16 13.44 -19.57
C SER A 497 3.82 14.09 -19.90
N PHE A 498 2.94 13.32 -20.53
CA PHE A 498 1.52 13.61 -20.71
C PHE A 498 0.70 12.66 -19.85
N GLU A 499 -0.42 13.14 -19.35
CA GLU A 499 -1.38 12.41 -18.53
C GLU A 499 -2.71 12.49 -19.29
N ARG A 500 -3.21 11.34 -19.77
CA ARG A 500 -4.44 11.24 -20.57
C ARG A 500 -5.52 10.60 -19.72
N THR A 501 -6.53 11.36 -19.31
CA THR A 501 -7.63 10.88 -18.47
C THR A 501 -8.87 10.61 -19.30
N ARG A 502 -9.33 9.36 -19.35
CA ARG A 502 -10.59 8.95 -19.98
C ARG A 502 -11.77 9.27 -19.05
N LEU A 503 -12.83 9.86 -19.59
CA LEU A 503 -14.10 10.10 -18.89
C LEU A 503 -15.11 8.97 -19.15
N PHE A 504 -16.03 8.76 -18.19
CA PHE A 504 -17.09 7.74 -18.27
C PHE A 504 -18.45 8.41 -18.07
N GLU A 505 -19.21 8.56 -19.15
CA GLU A 505 -20.48 9.31 -19.19
C GLU A 505 -21.52 8.56 -20.05
N GLY A 506 -22.80 8.62 -19.68
CA GLY A 506 -23.87 7.92 -20.40
C GLY A 506 -23.94 6.43 -20.05
N ASN A 507 -24.00 5.56 -21.06
CA ASN A 507 -24.29 4.12 -20.93
C ASN A 507 -23.15 3.26 -20.34
N TRP A 508 -22.17 3.86 -19.67
CA TRP A 508 -21.10 3.10 -18.99
C TRP A 508 -21.59 2.50 -17.67
N ARG A 509 -21.25 1.23 -17.47
CA ARG A 509 -21.50 0.49 -16.23
C ARG A 509 -20.18 0.03 -15.62
N VAL A 510 -20.10 -0.05 -14.29
CA VAL A 510 -18.88 -0.42 -13.56
C VAL A 510 -19.17 -1.51 -12.53
N ALA A 511 -18.32 -2.53 -12.49
CA ALA A 511 -18.24 -3.50 -11.42
C ALA A 511 -16.93 -3.27 -10.64
N ARG A 512 -16.98 -3.25 -9.30
CA ARG A 512 -15.81 -3.00 -8.44
C ARG A 512 -15.71 -3.99 -7.28
N THR A 513 -14.51 -4.51 -7.02
CA THR A 513 -14.24 -5.35 -5.83
C THR A 513 -12.84 -5.10 -5.29
N TRP A 514 -12.67 -5.21 -3.98
CA TRP A 514 -11.42 -4.96 -3.24
C TRP A 514 -10.92 -6.22 -2.54
N THR A 515 -9.60 -6.32 -2.30
CA THR A 515 -8.98 -7.39 -1.50
C THR A 515 -7.63 -6.95 -0.93
N THR A 516 -7.24 -7.55 0.20
CA THR A 516 -5.86 -7.50 0.70
C THR A 516 -5.01 -8.61 0.07
N VAL A 517 -3.74 -8.32 -0.24
CA VAL A 517 -2.74 -9.26 -0.77
C VAL A 517 -1.42 -9.06 -0.02
N HIS A 518 -0.79 -10.15 0.42
CA HIS A 518 0.59 -10.12 0.94
C HIS A 518 1.57 -10.10 -0.23
N VAL A 519 2.49 -9.14 -0.24
CA VAL A 519 3.40 -8.87 -1.36
C VAL A 519 4.81 -9.40 -1.03
N PRO A 520 5.33 -10.41 -1.75
CA PRO A 520 6.70 -10.88 -1.55
C PRO A 520 7.73 -9.82 -1.97
N TRP A 521 8.96 -9.95 -1.50
CA TRP A 521 10.06 -9.04 -1.86
C TRP A 521 10.50 -9.20 -3.33
N LEU A 522 10.31 -10.40 -3.90
CA LEU A 522 10.60 -10.72 -5.29
C LEU A 522 9.34 -10.48 -6.13
N ALA A 523 9.45 -9.64 -7.17
CA ALA A 523 8.34 -9.34 -8.06
C ALA A 523 7.90 -10.56 -8.87
N GLY A 524 6.61 -10.86 -8.86
CA GLY A 524 6.01 -12.00 -9.57
C GLY A 524 4.50 -11.86 -9.73
N TYR A 525 3.89 -12.74 -10.53
CA TYR A 525 2.44 -12.85 -10.60
C TYR A 525 1.91 -13.62 -9.40
N HIS A 526 0.81 -13.14 -8.83
CA HIS A 526 0.20 -13.72 -7.64
C HIS A 526 -0.79 -14.82 -8.01
N ASP A 527 -0.83 -15.87 -7.18
CA ASP A 527 -1.84 -16.93 -7.27
C ASP A 527 -3.23 -16.45 -6.81
N THR A 528 -3.30 -15.28 -6.15
CA THR A 528 -4.55 -14.52 -5.96
C THR A 528 -4.76 -13.59 -7.15
N TYR A 529 -5.90 -13.71 -7.81
CA TYR A 529 -6.25 -12.96 -9.02
C TYR A 529 -7.74 -12.60 -9.00
N PHE A 530 -8.20 -11.89 -10.03
CA PHE A 530 -9.64 -11.61 -10.21
C PHE A 530 -10.16 -12.36 -11.43
N SER A 531 -11.35 -12.94 -11.33
CA SER A 531 -12.10 -13.45 -12.49
C SER A 531 -13.18 -12.45 -12.86
N VAL A 532 -13.29 -12.16 -14.16
CA VAL A 532 -14.19 -11.18 -14.76
C VAL A 532 -15.06 -11.88 -15.79
N GLY A 533 -16.36 -11.97 -15.52
CA GLY A 533 -17.35 -12.45 -16.48
C GLY A 533 -17.90 -11.27 -17.30
N VAL A 534 -17.80 -11.36 -18.62
CA VAL A 534 -18.35 -10.41 -19.59
C VAL A 534 -19.56 -11.06 -20.26
N GLY A 535 -20.75 -10.48 -20.05
CA GLY A 535 -22.03 -11.05 -20.52
C GLY A 535 -22.50 -10.61 -21.91
N ALA A 536 -21.85 -9.61 -22.51
CA ALA A 536 -22.16 -9.10 -23.85
C ALA A 536 -20.88 -8.56 -24.51
N PRO A 537 -20.73 -8.65 -25.85
CA PRO A 537 -19.54 -8.17 -26.55
C PRO A 537 -19.50 -6.64 -26.57
N GLY A 538 -18.42 -6.06 -26.03
CA GLY A 538 -18.40 -4.62 -25.75
C GLY A 538 -17.00 -4.04 -25.53
N ARG A 539 -16.97 -2.73 -25.29
CA ARG A 539 -15.75 -2.03 -24.91
C ARG A 539 -15.56 -2.11 -23.40
N VAL A 540 -14.41 -2.59 -22.97
CA VAL A 540 -14.09 -2.86 -21.57
C VAL A 540 -12.84 -2.10 -21.16
N VAL A 541 -12.90 -1.36 -20.06
CA VAL A 541 -11.72 -0.76 -19.42
C VAL A 541 -11.48 -1.46 -18.09
N VAL A 542 -10.39 -2.22 -18.02
CA VAL A 542 -9.95 -2.92 -16.81
C VAL A 542 -8.96 -2.03 -16.07
N VAL A 543 -9.18 -1.80 -14.77
CA VAL A 543 -8.34 -0.94 -13.93
C VAL A 543 -8.00 -1.67 -12.64
N LEU A 544 -6.70 -1.80 -12.36
CA LEU A 544 -6.19 -2.21 -11.06
C LEU A 544 -5.72 -0.95 -10.32
N ALA A 545 -6.23 -0.75 -9.11
CA ALA A 545 -5.87 0.38 -8.25
C ALA A 545 -5.48 -0.08 -6.84
N GLN A 546 -4.69 0.74 -6.15
CA GLN A 546 -4.48 0.68 -4.70
C GLN A 546 -5.20 1.85 -4.03
N LEU A 547 -5.30 1.85 -2.70
CA LEU A 547 -5.88 2.95 -1.93
C LEU A 547 -5.13 4.28 -2.17
N ASP A 548 -5.85 5.40 -2.19
CA ASP A 548 -5.22 6.73 -2.16
C ASP A 548 -4.49 6.96 -0.82
N ASP A 549 -3.17 7.16 -0.83
CA ASP A 549 -2.36 7.33 0.39
C ASP A 549 -2.43 8.76 0.97
N ARG A 550 -3.04 9.72 0.25
CA ARG A 550 -3.17 11.11 0.68
C ARG A 550 -4.11 11.25 1.88
N TYR A 551 -5.30 10.64 1.82
CA TYR A 551 -6.30 10.82 2.87
C TYR A 551 -5.97 10.13 4.20
N PHE A 552 -4.89 9.35 4.26
CA PHE A 552 -4.26 8.88 5.49
C PHE A 552 -2.75 9.20 5.57
N ARG A 553 -2.31 10.32 4.94
CA ARG A 553 -0.90 10.72 4.83
C ARG A 553 -0.20 10.77 6.19
N GLY A 554 0.84 9.97 6.29
CA GLY A 554 1.59 9.68 7.51
C GLY A 554 1.50 8.22 7.93
N LEU A 555 0.34 7.59 7.77
CA LEU A 555 0.10 6.18 8.12
C LEU A 555 0.28 5.19 6.96
N GLN A 556 0.65 5.66 5.76
CA GLN A 556 0.84 4.77 4.60
C GLN A 556 2.02 3.79 4.73
N GLY A 557 2.88 3.97 5.73
CA GLY A 557 4.02 3.11 6.00
C GLY A 557 5.21 3.30 5.06
N GLN A 558 6.13 2.33 5.11
CA GLN A 558 7.41 2.36 4.40
C GLN A 558 7.37 1.71 3.01
N TYR A 559 6.41 0.83 2.75
CA TYR A 559 6.35 0.10 1.48
C TYR A 559 5.69 0.97 0.41
N HIS A 560 6.19 0.88 -0.81
CA HIS A 560 5.53 1.45 -1.98
C HIS A 560 5.35 0.38 -3.06
N PHE A 561 4.22 0.40 -3.74
CA PHE A 561 3.87 -0.59 -4.76
C PHE A 561 3.76 0.07 -6.14
N ARG A 562 4.36 -0.55 -7.16
CA ARG A 562 3.96 -0.36 -8.55
C ARG A 562 3.06 -1.53 -8.95
N LEU A 563 1.95 -1.20 -9.60
CA LEU A 563 0.92 -2.16 -10.00
C LEU A 563 1.15 -2.60 -11.44
N SER A 564 0.85 -3.87 -11.73
CA SER A 564 0.79 -4.40 -13.09
C SER A 564 -0.16 -5.59 -13.16
N PHE A 565 -0.74 -5.86 -14.33
CA PHE A 565 -1.56 -7.05 -14.55
C PHE A 565 -1.49 -7.56 -15.99
N ARG A 566 -1.87 -8.82 -16.18
CA ARG A 566 -2.20 -9.45 -17.47
C ARG A 566 -3.66 -9.85 -17.48
N VAL A 567 -4.32 -9.74 -18.63
CA VAL A 567 -5.66 -10.30 -18.85
C VAL A 567 -5.51 -11.54 -19.73
N HIS A 568 -5.97 -12.69 -19.22
CA HIS A 568 -6.03 -13.96 -19.93
C HIS A 568 -7.49 -14.32 -20.22
N ARG A 569 -7.75 -15.13 -21.25
CA ARG A 569 -9.06 -15.80 -21.38
C ARG A 569 -9.08 -16.99 -20.42
N ALA A 570 -10.15 -17.17 -19.66
CA ALA A 570 -10.20 -18.23 -18.64
C ALA A 570 -9.90 -19.62 -19.24
N GLY A 571 -9.07 -20.40 -18.55
CA GLY A 571 -8.63 -21.72 -19.01
C GLY A 571 -7.53 -21.72 -20.09
N ARG A 572 -6.88 -20.57 -20.39
CA ARG A 572 -5.69 -20.52 -21.23
C ARG A 572 -4.48 -19.88 -20.55
N GLU A 573 -3.29 -20.29 -20.96
CA GLU A 573 -2.03 -19.69 -20.49
C GLU A 573 -1.65 -18.39 -21.24
N ASP A 574 -2.13 -18.18 -22.47
CA ASP A 574 -1.84 -16.97 -23.24
C ASP A 574 -2.51 -15.73 -22.63
N TYR A 575 -1.76 -14.62 -22.57
CA TYR A 575 -2.31 -13.32 -22.17
C TYR A 575 -2.71 -12.53 -23.41
N LEU A 576 -3.92 -11.97 -23.38
CA LEU A 576 -4.47 -11.12 -24.43
C LEU A 576 -3.79 -9.74 -24.41
N VAL A 577 -3.48 -9.24 -23.21
CA VAL A 577 -2.84 -7.94 -22.99
C VAL A 577 -2.14 -7.87 -21.64
N ARG A 578 -1.20 -6.94 -21.51
CA ARG A 578 -0.55 -6.53 -20.26
C ARG A 578 -0.78 -5.04 -20.03
N SER A 579 -0.99 -4.64 -18.77
CA SER A 579 -1.09 -3.23 -18.37
C SER A 579 0.16 -2.43 -18.74
N GLN A 580 -0.01 -1.19 -19.20
CA GLN A 580 1.11 -0.26 -19.33
C GLN A 580 1.74 0.00 -17.94
N LEU A 581 3.07 -0.01 -17.87
CA LEU A 581 3.81 0.27 -16.64
C LEU A 581 4.02 1.77 -16.49
N HIS A 582 3.17 2.40 -15.68
CA HIS A 582 3.39 3.77 -15.23
C HIS A 582 4.70 3.87 -14.42
N GLN A 583 5.48 4.93 -14.63
CA GLN A 583 6.75 5.17 -13.94
C GLN A 583 6.56 6.08 -12.73
N ARG A 584 5.69 7.10 -12.85
CA ARG A 584 5.43 8.08 -11.79
C ARG A 584 4.05 7.89 -11.16
N LEU A 585 3.00 7.67 -11.96
CA LEU A 585 1.68 7.32 -11.44
C LEU A 585 1.75 5.93 -10.77
N ARG A 586 1.20 5.81 -9.56
CA ARG A 586 1.20 4.54 -8.79
C ARG A 586 -0.19 4.11 -8.33
N ARG A 587 -1.12 5.07 -8.18
CA ARG A 587 -2.48 4.85 -7.66
C ARG A 587 -3.27 3.85 -8.50
N SER A 588 -3.17 3.93 -9.82
CA SER A 588 -3.90 3.13 -10.81
C SER A 588 -3.01 2.70 -11.99
N VAL A 589 -3.36 1.56 -12.59
CA VAL A 589 -2.95 1.14 -13.94
C VAL A 589 -4.17 0.58 -14.68
N SER A 590 -4.24 0.80 -16.00
CA SER A 590 -5.44 0.52 -16.79
C SER A 590 -5.13 -0.07 -18.17
N VAL A 591 -6.12 -0.74 -18.76
CA VAL A 591 -6.14 -1.15 -20.17
C VAL A 591 -7.55 -0.99 -20.73
N GLU A 592 -7.66 -0.42 -21.93
CA GLU A 592 -8.89 -0.36 -22.73
C GLU A 592 -8.83 -1.44 -23.83
N LEU A 593 -9.91 -2.21 -23.95
CA LEU A 593 -10.05 -3.37 -24.84
C LEU A 593 -11.44 -3.39 -25.48
N GLU A 594 -11.59 -4.18 -26.54
CA GLU A 594 -12.88 -4.76 -26.89
C GLU A 594 -12.81 -6.26 -26.58
N LEU A 595 -13.83 -6.77 -25.89
CA LEU A 595 -13.91 -8.17 -25.45
C LEU A 595 -15.23 -8.79 -25.93
N ASP A 596 -15.19 -10.10 -26.17
CA ASP A 596 -16.36 -10.92 -26.47
C ASP A 596 -17.04 -11.39 -25.18
N GLU A 597 -18.18 -12.09 -25.30
CA GLU A 597 -18.77 -12.82 -24.18
C GLU A 597 -17.81 -13.91 -23.65
N GLY A 598 -17.64 -13.99 -22.32
CA GLY A 598 -16.84 -15.03 -21.68
C GLY A 598 -16.27 -14.64 -20.31
N GLU A 599 -15.54 -15.58 -19.71
CA GLU A 599 -14.80 -15.35 -18.46
C GLU A 599 -13.32 -15.08 -18.76
N TYR A 600 -12.73 -14.14 -18.02
CA TYR A 600 -11.37 -13.64 -18.17
C TYR A 600 -10.64 -13.56 -16.81
N ASP A 601 -9.37 -13.93 -16.78
CA ASP A 601 -8.52 -13.90 -15.59
C ASP A 601 -7.61 -12.67 -15.60
N VAL A 602 -7.72 -11.81 -14.57
CA VAL A 602 -6.84 -10.66 -14.37
C VAL A 602 -5.76 -11.02 -13.34
N ARG A 603 -4.62 -11.50 -13.85
CA ARG A 603 -3.46 -11.94 -13.06
C ARG A 603 -2.62 -10.73 -12.66
N ILE A 604 -2.50 -10.47 -11.36
CA ILE A 604 -1.83 -9.29 -10.81
C ILE A 604 -0.36 -9.55 -10.46
N ARG A 605 0.50 -8.54 -10.66
CA ARG A 605 1.91 -8.51 -10.27
C ARG A 605 2.24 -7.18 -9.62
N PHE A 606 2.98 -7.22 -8.53
CA PHE A 606 3.50 -6.04 -7.84
C PHE A 606 5.02 -5.99 -7.98
N ASP A 607 5.56 -4.79 -8.23
CA ASP A 607 6.95 -4.49 -7.88
C ASP A 607 6.91 -3.63 -6.60
N ALA A 608 7.43 -4.15 -5.49
CA ALA A 608 7.45 -3.46 -4.20
C ALA A 608 8.85 -2.92 -3.86
N GLY A 609 8.90 -1.80 -3.12
CA GLY A 609 10.14 -1.25 -2.55
C GLY A 609 9.91 -0.69 -1.14
N ARG A 610 10.98 -0.50 -0.38
CA ARG A 610 10.96 -0.03 1.01
C ARG A 610 11.70 1.29 1.17
N ASP A 611 11.00 2.31 1.64
CA ASP A 611 11.54 3.62 1.99
C ASP A 611 12.00 3.63 3.47
N HIS A 612 13.30 3.42 3.69
CA HIS A 612 13.92 3.46 5.01
C HIS A 612 13.97 4.88 5.64
N GLY A 613 13.65 5.92 4.85
CA GLY A 613 13.47 7.29 5.35
C GLY A 613 12.13 7.49 6.05
N ARG A 614 11.14 6.63 5.81
CA ARG A 614 9.86 6.59 6.54
C ARG A 614 9.98 5.73 7.79
N LEU A 615 9.13 6.01 8.78
CA LEU A 615 8.97 5.19 9.98
C LEU A 615 7.93 4.07 9.73
N PRO A 616 8.04 2.92 10.42
CA PRO A 616 6.96 1.93 10.50
C PRO A 616 5.67 2.55 11.07
N VAL A 617 4.51 2.02 10.70
CA VAL A 617 3.20 2.62 11.06
C VAL A 617 3.00 2.65 12.58
N GLU A 618 3.43 1.59 13.27
CA GLU A 618 3.44 1.45 14.72
C GLU A 618 4.32 2.49 15.43
N ASP A 619 5.41 2.96 14.79
CA ASP A 619 6.28 4.02 15.31
C ASP A 619 5.67 5.40 15.05
N VAL A 620 5.04 5.61 13.88
CA VAL A 620 4.24 6.81 13.60
C VAL A 620 3.11 6.96 14.62
N VAL A 621 2.38 5.87 14.89
CA VAL A 621 1.32 5.82 15.92
C VAL A 621 1.91 6.12 17.31
N ARG A 622 2.97 5.43 17.74
CA ARG A 622 3.59 5.61 19.07
C ARG A 622 4.17 7.02 19.27
N MET A 623 4.65 7.65 18.21
CA MET A 623 5.14 9.03 18.23
C MET A 623 3.98 10.03 18.29
N ASN A 624 3.03 9.96 17.35
CA ASN A 624 1.99 10.97 17.23
C ASN A 624 0.94 10.85 18.36
N ALA A 625 0.69 9.66 18.93
CA ALA A 625 -0.20 9.50 20.08
C ALA A 625 0.23 10.30 21.33
N LYS A 626 1.52 10.64 21.44
CA LYS A 626 2.07 11.46 22.55
C LYS A 626 2.06 12.96 22.26
N HIS A 627 2.16 13.37 20.99
CA HIS A 627 2.36 14.77 20.61
C HIS A 627 1.12 15.41 19.98
N ASN A 628 0.32 14.63 19.25
CA ASN A 628 -0.88 15.09 18.55
C ASN A 628 -1.91 13.94 18.42
N PRO A 629 -2.56 13.53 19.52
CA PRO A 629 -3.55 12.46 19.52
C PRO A 629 -4.81 12.83 18.72
N GLY A 630 -5.15 14.12 18.58
CA GLY A 630 -6.31 14.58 17.82
C GLY A 630 -6.17 14.30 16.33
N LYS A 631 -5.06 14.74 15.72
CA LYS A 631 -4.76 14.43 14.31
C LYS A 631 -4.60 12.93 14.07
N LEU A 632 -3.99 12.21 15.02
CA LEU A 632 -3.86 10.75 14.90
C LEU A 632 -5.23 10.04 14.92
N ALA A 633 -6.20 10.53 15.70
CA ALA A 633 -7.54 9.95 15.71
C ALA A 633 -8.29 10.21 14.39
N SER A 634 -8.20 11.41 13.79
CA SER A 634 -8.86 11.69 12.51
C SER A 634 -8.23 10.90 11.35
N ILE A 635 -6.91 10.90 11.25
CA ILE A 635 -6.15 10.20 10.20
C ILE A 635 -6.17 8.68 10.40
N GLY A 636 -6.21 8.20 11.65
CA GLY A 636 -6.41 6.78 11.97
C GLY A 636 -7.79 6.27 11.57
N LEU A 637 -8.85 7.07 11.74
CA LEU A 637 -10.20 6.68 11.30
C LEU A 637 -10.29 6.61 9.78
N ALA A 638 -9.62 7.54 9.08
CA ALA A 638 -9.48 7.52 7.63
C ALA A 638 -8.72 6.28 7.14
N TYR A 639 -7.60 5.93 7.79
CA TYR A 639 -6.84 4.71 7.53
C TYR A 639 -7.69 3.44 7.73
N ASP A 640 -8.40 3.34 8.85
CA ASP A 640 -9.23 2.19 9.19
C ASP A 640 -10.40 2.01 8.20
N LEU A 641 -11.02 3.12 7.77
CA LEU A 641 -12.04 3.13 6.73
C LEU A 641 -11.46 2.66 5.38
N ALA A 642 -10.29 3.16 4.99
CA ALA A 642 -9.61 2.77 3.75
C ALA A 642 -9.31 1.26 3.72
N HIS A 643 -8.68 0.76 4.78
CA HIS A 643 -8.23 -0.63 4.87
C HIS A 643 -9.39 -1.61 5.08
N SER A 644 -10.53 -1.16 5.62
CA SER A 644 -11.75 -1.97 5.70
C SER A 644 -12.27 -2.44 4.33
N LYS A 645 -12.00 -1.70 3.25
CA LYS A 645 -12.35 -2.10 1.87
C LYS A 645 -11.65 -3.38 1.44
N GLY A 646 -10.41 -3.59 1.91
CA GLY A 646 -9.61 -4.78 1.64
C GLY A 646 -9.97 -6.00 2.48
N ALA A 647 -11.00 -5.93 3.34
CA ALA A 647 -11.35 -7.00 4.26
C ALA A 647 -11.63 -8.32 3.53
N VAL A 648 -10.98 -9.40 3.99
CA VAL A 648 -11.18 -10.74 3.44
C VAL A 648 -12.52 -11.28 3.94
N VAL A 649 -13.55 -11.17 3.10
CA VAL A 649 -14.76 -11.99 3.20
C VAL A 649 -14.38 -13.38 2.67
N GLU A 650 -14.37 -14.37 3.56
CA GLU A 650 -14.16 -15.77 3.18
C GLU A 650 -15.42 -16.30 2.48
N THR A 651 -15.27 -17.02 1.38
CA THR A 651 -16.42 -17.68 0.73
C THR A 651 -16.86 -18.90 1.54
N ALA A 652 -18.10 -19.38 1.31
CA ALA A 652 -18.57 -20.62 1.93
C ALA A 652 -17.70 -21.84 1.56
N GLU A 653 -17.06 -21.81 0.38
CA GLU A 653 -16.13 -22.84 -0.08
C GLU A 653 -14.78 -22.75 0.65
N GLU A 654 -14.23 -21.54 0.82
CA GLU A 654 -13.02 -21.29 1.61
C GLU A 654 -13.21 -21.65 3.09
N GLU A 655 -14.37 -21.33 3.67
CA GLU A 655 -14.72 -21.71 5.04
C GLU A 655 -14.85 -23.23 5.20
N ALA A 656 -15.52 -23.92 4.27
CA ALA A 656 -15.62 -25.38 4.28
C ALA A 656 -14.24 -26.05 4.12
N ALA A 657 -13.38 -25.53 3.25
CA ALA A 657 -12.00 -26.01 3.07
C ALA A 657 -11.17 -25.80 4.34
N ARG A 658 -11.31 -24.64 5.00
CA ARG A 658 -10.68 -24.33 6.29
C ARG A 658 -11.09 -25.29 7.39
N GLU A 659 -12.40 -25.58 7.50
CA GLU A 659 -12.88 -26.56 8.48
C GLU A 659 -12.37 -27.97 8.19
N ALA A 660 -12.41 -28.40 6.92
CA ALA A 660 -11.90 -29.70 6.51
C ALA A 660 -10.41 -29.87 6.83
N TYR A 661 -9.60 -28.84 6.61
CA TYR A 661 -8.18 -28.83 6.98
C TYR A 661 -7.96 -28.78 8.50
N ARG A 662 -8.73 -27.97 9.25
CA ARG A 662 -8.64 -27.94 10.71
C ARG A 662 -8.90 -29.34 11.30
N ARG A 663 -9.93 -30.04 10.78
CA ARG A 663 -10.22 -31.44 11.13
C ARG A 663 -9.05 -32.36 10.77
N ARG A 664 -8.57 -32.35 9.52
CA ARG A 664 -7.38 -33.12 9.08
C ARG A 664 -6.15 -32.91 9.97
N VAL A 665 -5.86 -31.66 10.37
CA VAL A 665 -4.72 -31.33 11.24
C VAL A 665 -4.94 -31.81 12.68
N GLU A 666 -6.13 -31.64 13.24
CA GLU A 666 -6.45 -32.22 14.55
C GLU A 666 -6.38 -33.75 14.54
N ASP A 667 -6.92 -34.40 13.52
CA ASP A 667 -6.91 -35.86 13.38
C ASP A 667 -5.49 -36.39 13.19
N ALA A 668 -4.65 -35.75 12.36
CA ALA A 668 -3.23 -36.08 12.26
C ALA A 668 -2.48 -35.86 13.58
N ARG A 669 -2.82 -34.81 14.35
CA ARG A 669 -2.24 -34.54 15.67
C ARG A 669 -2.66 -35.59 16.70
N ARG A 670 -3.92 -36.04 16.66
CA ARG A 670 -4.46 -37.15 17.48
C ARG A 670 -3.81 -38.49 17.10
N GLN A 671 -3.71 -38.81 15.81
CA GLN A 671 -3.05 -40.03 15.31
C GLN A 671 -1.57 -40.08 15.69
N LYS A 672 -0.85 -38.95 15.59
CA LYS A 672 0.55 -38.86 16.05
C LYS A 672 0.67 -39.17 17.54
N VAL A 673 -0.16 -38.58 18.39
CA VAL A 673 -0.16 -38.86 19.84
C VAL A 673 -0.60 -40.29 20.17
N LYS A 674 -1.57 -40.86 19.43
CA LYS A 674 -1.92 -42.29 19.54
C LYS A 674 -0.71 -43.18 19.24
N ARG A 675 0.04 -42.89 18.17
CA ARG A 675 1.24 -43.66 17.79
C ARG A 675 2.38 -43.48 18.80
N GLU A 676 2.62 -42.27 19.29
CA GLU A 676 3.63 -42.00 20.33
C GLU A 676 3.31 -42.75 21.62
N LEU A 677 2.04 -42.75 22.07
CA LEU A 677 1.56 -43.54 23.21
C LEU A 677 1.70 -45.06 23.00
N GLN A 678 1.44 -45.55 21.79
CA GLN A 678 1.61 -46.96 21.45
C GLN A 678 3.10 -47.34 21.45
N GLU A 679 3.95 -46.56 20.79
CA GLU A 679 5.40 -46.76 20.78
C GLU A 679 6.00 -46.74 22.20
N GLU A 680 5.55 -45.83 23.08
CA GLU A 680 5.96 -45.81 24.49
C GLU A 680 5.52 -47.08 25.24
N ARG A 681 4.28 -47.56 24.99
CA ARG A 681 3.77 -48.82 25.56
C ARG A 681 4.59 -50.02 25.09
N GLU A 682 4.92 -50.10 23.80
CA GLU A 682 5.74 -51.15 23.21
C GLU A 682 7.17 -51.13 23.75
N LYS A 683 7.80 -49.95 23.87
CA LYS A 683 9.12 -49.76 24.48
C LYS A 683 9.11 -50.17 25.96
N ALA A 684 8.07 -49.81 26.72
CA ALA A 684 7.92 -50.21 28.12
C ALA A 684 7.70 -51.72 28.28
N TYR A 685 6.90 -52.35 27.42
CA TYR A 685 6.70 -53.80 27.39
C TYR A 685 8.00 -54.55 27.05
N TYR A 686 8.71 -54.12 26.01
CA TYR A 686 10.01 -54.69 25.62
C TYR A 686 11.03 -54.59 26.75
N MET A 687 11.12 -53.44 27.43
CA MET A 687 12.00 -53.26 28.58
C MET A 687 11.61 -54.18 29.75
N ARG A 688 10.33 -54.27 30.10
CA ARG A 688 9.84 -55.17 31.17
C ARG A 688 10.11 -56.65 30.83
N ARG A 689 9.93 -57.07 29.57
CA ARG A 689 10.25 -58.44 29.12
C ARG A 689 11.76 -58.72 29.22
N LYS A 690 12.59 -57.76 28.80
CA LYS A 690 14.06 -57.81 28.88
C LYS A 690 14.58 -57.83 30.33
N GLU A 691 13.87 -57.19 31.25
CA GLU A 691 14.13 -57.27 32.69
C GLU A 691 13.72 -58.63 33.27
N LEU A 692 12.59 -59.20 32.85
CA LEU A 692 12.17 -60.56 33.22
C LEU A 692 13.18 -61.61 32.70
N GLU A 693 13.63 -61.48 31.45
CA GLU A 693 14.69 -62.30 30.84
C GLU A 693 16.02 -62.17 31.62
N ARG A 694 16.42 -60.95 31.99
CA ARG A 694 17.58 -60.69 32.86
C ARG A 694 17.42 -61.29 34.26
N GLY A 695 16.22 -61.26 34.82
CA GLY A 695 15.87 -61.90 36.10
C GLY A 695 16.01 -63.42 36.02
N ARG A 696 15.38 -64.05 35.03
CA ARG A 696 15.49 -65.50 34.74
C ARG A 696 16.95 -65.91 34.45
N ALA A 697 17.73 -65.07 33.77
CA ALA A 697 19.17 -65.30 33.56
C ALA A 697 20.00 -65.17 34.86
N ARG A 698 19.69 -64.20 35.74
CA ARG A 698 20.29 -64.07 37.08
C ARG A 698 19.93 -65.27 37.97
N ALA A 699 18.69 -65.75 37.91
CA ALA A 699 18.24 -66.95 38.63
C ALA A 699 18.94 -68.22 38.12
N ARG A 700 19.08 -68.40 36.79
CA ARG A 700 19.91 -69.47 36.21
C ARG A 700 21.37 -69.38 36.66
N LYS A 701 21.97 -68.17 36.70
CA LYS A 701 23.35 -67.98 37.21
C LYS A 701 23.46 -68.26 38.72
N ARG A 702 22.47 -67.90 39.55
CA ARG A 702 22.41 -68.29 40.98
C ARG A 702 22.38 -69.83 41.11
N ARG A 703 21.46 -70.52 40.42
CA ARG A 703 21.37 -71.99 40.42
C ARG A 703 22.62 -72.70 39.87
N ALA A 704 23.31 -72.10 38.89
CA ALA A 704 24.58 -72.61 38.39
C ALA A 704 25.73 -72.41 39.40
N LYS A 705 25.83 -71.24 40.04
CA LYS A 705 26.86 -70.97 41.06
C LYS A 705 26.68 -71.81 42.34
N GLN A 706 25.45 -72.22 42.65
CA GLN A 706 25.15 -73.22 43.69
C GLN A 706 25.48 -74.67 43.29
N ARG A 707 25.85 -74.94 42.03
CA ARG A 707 26.21 -76.27 41.50
C ARG A 707 27.66 -76.37 40.99
N GLY A 708 28.43 -75.28 41.08
CA GLY A 708 29.79 -75.16 40.53
C GLY A 708 30.78 -74.62 41.56
N GLY A 709 30.72 -75.12 42.79
CA GLY A 709 31.69 -74.85 43.86
C GLY A 709 32.49 -76.12 44.17
N GLY A 710 33.41 -76.48 43.27
CA GLY A 710 34.24 -77.67 43.38
C GLY A 710 35.42 -77.64 42.42
N ASP A 711 36.61 -77.57 43.02
CA ASP A 711 37.93 -78.02 42.56
C ASP A 711 38.69 -77.37 41.37
N ALA A 712 40.00 -77.29 41.64
CA ALA A 712 41.17 -77.30 40.75
C ALA A 712 41.68 -76.01 40.08
N GLU A 713 43.00 -75.85 40.21
CA GLU A 713 43.87 -74.84 39.60
C GLU A 713 44.55 -75.41 38.33
N GLY A 714 45.27 -74.59 37.56
CA GLY A 714 46.41 -75.11 36.77
C GLY A 714 46.65 -74.61 35.34
N ASN A 715 47.13 -73.35 35.20
CA ASN A 715 48.14 -72.88 34.21
C ASN A 715 47.89 -73.03 32.68
N GLY A 716 48.42 -72.12 31.85
CA GLY A 716 48.41 -72.30 30.38
C GLY A 716 48.39 -71.05 29.47
N GLN A 717 49.49 -70.27 29.48
CA GLN A 717 50.12 -69.53 28.36
C GLN A 717 49.35 -69.10 27.07
N GLN A 718 49.69 -67.86 26.63
CA GLN A 718 49.90 -67.42 25.22
C GLN A 718 48.69 -67.31 24.27
N GLU A 719 48.75 -66.59 23.13
CA GLU A 719 49.34 -65.28 22.72
C GLU A 719 48.82 -64.98 21.29
N ALA A 720 48.99 -63.74 20.80
CA ALA A 720 48.82 -63.30 19.39
C ALA A 720 47.41 -63.36 18.73
N GLU A 721 47.00 -62.20 18.16
CA GLU A 721 46.81 -61.88 16.71
C GLU A 721 46.00 -62.86 15.79
N ASP A 722 45.39 -62.45 14.66
CA ASP A 722 45.48 -61.17 13.94
C ASP A 722 44.16 -60.72 13.21
N VAL A 723 44.21 -59.45 12.78
CA VAL A 723 43.47 -58.71 11.74
C VAL A 723 43.12 -59.55 10.49
N SER A 724 41.94 -59.42 9.85
CA SER A 724 41.73 -58.46 8.74
C SER A 724 40.29 -58.30 8.22
N LYS A 725 39.85 -57.02 8.16
CA LYS A 725 39.28 -56.26 7.01
C LYS A 725 38.51 -56.94 5.86
N GLY A 726 37.44 -56.25 5.42
CA GLY A 726 36.92 -56.25 4.03
C GLY A 726 35.41 -56.54 3.91
N GLY A 727 34.54 -55.67 3.37
CA GLY A 727 34.66 -54.24 3.07
C GLY A 727 34.23 -53.83 1.65
N LEU A 728 33.05 -53.19 1.52
CA LEU A 728 32.48 -52.55 0.29
C LEU A 728 32.12 -53.53 -0.86
N SER A 729 31.22 -53.22 -1.80
CA SER A 729 30.03 -52.34 -1.85
C SER A 729 29.20 -52.70 -3.11
N SER A 730 28.01 -52.09 -3.28
CA SER A 730 27.23 -52.10 -4.55
C SER A 730 26.62 -53.48 -4.94
N GLU A 731 25.63 -53.61 -5.85
CA GLU A 731 24.85 -52.64 -6.63
C GLU A 731 23.41 -53.18 -6.90
N GLU A 732 22.53 -52.28 -7.35
CA GLU A 732 21.22 -52.45 -8.04
C GLU A 732 20.58 -53.84 -8.30
N LYS A 733 19.25 -53.91 -8.13
CA LYS A 733 18.32 -54.06 -9.29
C LYS A 733 16.85 -53.69 -9.00
N GLN A 734 16.14 -53.40 -10.10
CA GLN A 734 14.74 -52.97 -10.17
C GLN A 734 13.81 -54.15 -10.55
N GLN A 735 12.51 -54.10 -10.23
CA GLN A 735 11.40 -53.74 -11.17
C GLN A 735 10.00 -54.05 -10.57
N GLN A 736 8.94 -53.70 -11.32
CA GLN A 736 7.53 -53.68 -10.89
C GLN A 736 6.67 -54.76 -11.56
N GLN A 737 5.36 -54.76 -11.24
CA GLN A 737 4.25 -55.54 -11.82
C GLN A 737 4.08 -56.96 -11.22
N GLN A 738 2.89 -57.55 -11.16
CA GLN A 738 1.61 -57.23 -11.83
C GLN A 738 0.39 -57.48 -10.89
N GLN A 739 -0.85 -57.34 -11.36
CA GLN A 739 -2.08 -57.42 -10.53
C GLN A 739 -3.22 -58.22 -11.19
N GLN A 740 -4.06 -58.88 -10.36
CA GLN A 740 -5.41 -59.44 -10.67
C GLN A 740 -5.47 -60.66 -11.63
N PRO A 741 -6.62 -61.38 -11.81
CA PRO A 741 -7.97 -61.23 -11.20
C PRO A 741 -8.69 -62.52 -10.67
N LEU A 742 -9.88 -62.33 -10.04
CA LEU A 742 -11.07 -63.24 -9.95
C LEU A 742 -10.98 -64.57 -9.15
N PRO A 743 -12.12 -65.24 -8.79
CA PRO A 743 -13.55 -64.91 -9.00
C PRO A 743 -14.42 -64.85 -7.71
N GLU A 744 -15.75 -64.73 -7.92
CA GLU A 744 -16.85 -64.66 -6.94
C GLU A 744 -17.32 -66.04 -6.41
N ASP A 745 -18.06 -66.09 -5.28
CA ASP A 745 -19.44 -66.64 -5.25
C ASP A 745 -20.22 -66.14 -3.99
N GLN A 746 -21.48 -66.56 -3.83
CA GLN A 746 -22.54 -65.86 -3.07
C GLN A 746 -23.17 -66.66 -1.91
N SER A 747 -24.22 -66.06 -1.31
CA SER A 747 -25.17 -66.59 -0.30
C SER A 747 -24.68 -66.67 1.16
N GLY A 748 -25.52 -66.43 2.17
CA GLY A 748 -26.95 -66.09 2.10
C GLY A 748 -27.54 -65.58 3.42
N GLU A 749 -28.87 -65.38 3.39
CA GLU A 749 -29.77 -64.95 4.47
C GLU A 749 -29.58 -65.75 5.78
N GLY A 750 -29.88 -65.26 6.98
CA GLY A 750 -30.53 -64.01 7.40
C GLY A 750 -31.45 -64.30 8.61
N LEU A 751 -31.66 -63.34 9.52
CA LEU A 751 -32.67 -63.45 10.60
C LEU A 751 -32.97 -62.06 11.23
N GLN A 752 -34.22 -61.86 11.65
CA GLN A 752 -34.74 -60.63 12.26
C GLN A 752 -35.09 -60.85 13.75
N ASP A 753 -35.57 -59.78 14.41
CA ASP A 753 -36.47 -59.81 15.57
C ASP A 753 -35.93 -60.27 16.96
N ASN A 754 -36.34 -59.70 18.11
CA ASN A 754 -37.10 -58.47 18.40
C ASN A 754 -36.94 -58.10 19.91
N ALA A 755 -37.41 -56.88 20.28
CA ALA A 755 -37.99 -56.47 21.57
C ALA A 755 -37.38 -56.87 22.96
N GLY A 756 -37.15 -55.86 23.83
CA GLY A 756 -37.17 -56.11 25.29
C GLY A 756 -36.69 -55.02 26.26
N LYS A 757 -37.62 -54.15 26.70
CA LYS A 757 -37.79 -53.51 28.04
C LYS A 757 -36.81 -53.97 29.16
N ASN A 758 -36.33 -53.16 30.11
CA ASN A 758 -36.71 -51.85 30.70
C ASN A 758 -35.53 -51.37 31.64
N ALA A 759 -35.45 -50.22 32.32
CA ALA A 759 -36.22 -48.96 32.46
C ALA A 759 -35.32 -47.87 33.15
N GLY A 760 -35.84 -46.65 33.37
CA GLY A 760 -35.33 -45.66 34.36
C GLY A 760 -36.24 -45.56 35.60
N PRO A 761 -36.44 -44.41 36.28
CA PRO A 761 -35.81 -43.07 36.17
C PRO A 761 -34.66 -42.88 37.23
N VAL A 762 -34.34 -41.81 37.99
CA VAL A 762 -34.94 -40.52 38.47
C VAL A 762 -33.85 -39.41 38.61
N GLU A 763 -34.28 -38.17 38.88
CA GLU A 763 -33.57 -36.89 38.90
C GLU A 763 -32.77 -36.52 40.18
N SER A 764 -32.09 -35.36 40.10
CA SER A 764 -31.65 -34.48 41.23
C SER A 764 -30.47 -34.97 42.09
N GLY A 765 -29.73 -34.11 42.81
CA GLY A 765 -29.77 -32.64 42.91
C GLY A 765 -28.53 -32.12 43.68
N SER A 766 -28.17 -30.84 43.54
CA SER A 766 -26.96 -30.28 44.18
C SER A 766 -27.07 -30.21 45.71
N PRO A 767 -25.95 -30.23 46.43
CA PRO A 767 -25.58 -28.98 47.11
C PRO A 767 -24.10 -28.57 46.97
N ARG A 768 -23.75 -27.48 47.64
CA ARG A 768 -22.55 -26.65 47.42
C ARG A 768 -21.76 -26.51 48.73
N ARG A 769 -20.47 -26.13 48.59
CA ARG A 769 -19.64 -25.37 49.56
C ARG A 769 -18.92 -26.07 50.74
N GLN A 770 -17.59 -25.88 50.67
CA GLN A 770 -16.70 -25.23 51.66
C GLN A 770 -15.93 -26.06 52.72
N ARG A 771 -14.59 -25.92 52.63
CA ARG A 771 -13.59 -25.59 53.68
C ARG A 771 -13.49 -26.55 54.91
N ARG A 772 -12.31 -26.80 55.49
CA ARG A 772 -11.03 -26.06 55.46
C ARG A 772 -9.86 -26.95 55.95
N GLN A 773 -8.63 -26.53 55.61
CA GLN A 773 -7.34 -26.91 56.26
C GLN A 773 -6.92 -28.39 56.18
N GLN A 774 -5.74 -28.77 55.67
CA GLN A 774 -4.35 -28.30 55.90
C GLN A 774 -3.73 -28.82 57.20
N ARG A 775 -3.00 -29.94 57.09
CA ARG A 775 -1.60 -30.07 57.54
C ARG A 775 -0.96 -31.34 56.98
N GLN A 776 0.21 -31.20 56.37
CA GLN A 776 1.15 -32.31 56.22
C GLN A 776 2.01 -32.39 57.49
N HIS A 777 2.52 -33.57 57.80
CA HIS A 777 3.66 -33.76 58.70
C HIS A 777 4.52 -34.90 58.14
N CYS A 778 5.83 -34.70 58.08
CA CYS A 778 6.77 -35.70 57.54
C CYS A 778 7.45 -36.45 58.69
N ALA A 779 7.61 -37.77 58.57
CA ALA A 779 8.55 -38.56 59.38
C ALA A 779 8.86 -39.93 58.73
N TRP A 780 10.11 -40.06 58.27
CA TRP A 780 11.02 -41.23 58.36
C TRP A 780 10.59 -42.68 57.99
N GLU A 781 11.39 -43.23 57.06
CA GLU A 781 11.99 -44.58 56.98
C GLU A 781 11.22 -45.85 57.41
N GLU A 782 11.18 -46.84 56.49
CA GLU A 782 11.97 -48.08 56.66
C GLU A 782 12.17 -48.82 55.31
N ALA A 783 13.00 -49.88 55.29
CA ALA A 783 13.44 -50.62 54.11
C ALA A 783 12.81 -52.05 54.03
N PRO A 784 12.80 -52.74 52.86
CA PRO A 784 11.88 -53.87 52.63
C PRO A 784 12.40 -55.23 53.14
N GLY A 785 11.45 -56.09 53.54
CA GLY A 785 11.64 -57.54 53.67
C GLY A 785 11.50 -58.29 52.34
N GLU A 786 11.98 -59.53 52.29
CA GLU A 786 12.24 -60.26 51.03
C GLU A 786 11.06 -61.10 50.50
N ASP A 787 11.07 -61.26 49.17
CA ASP A 787 10.42 -62.23 48.28
C ASP A 787 9.49 -63.32 48.88
N GLU A 788 8.28 -63.44 48.30
CA GLU A 788 7.84 -64.73 47.77
C GLU A 788 7.22 -64.56 46.36
N LEU A 789 7.46 -65.51 45.46
CA LEU A 789 7.21 -65.37 44.02
C LEU A 789 6.06 -66.29 43.55
N ALA A 790 5.05 -65.70 42.91
CA ALA A 790 4.10 -66.42 42.07
C ALA A 790 4.32 -66.02 40.60
N GLU A 791 4.83 -66.95 39.78
CA GLU A 791 4.73 -66.85 38.32
C GLU A 791 3.33 -67.33 37.91
N ASP A 792 2.53 -66.45 37.27
CA ASP A 792 1.85 -66.72 35.98
C ASP A 792 0.70 -65.74 35.68
N SER A 793 1.04 -64.67 34.95
CA SER A 793 0.30 -64.27 33.75
C SER A 793 1.07 -63.15 33.04
N ILE A 794 1.62 -63.46 31.87
CA ILE A 794 2.16 -62.45 30.95
C ILE A 794 1.59 -62.63 29.53
N ASP A 795 0.35 -63.14 29.47
CA ASP A 795 -0.45 -63.14 28.24
C ASP A 795 -1.84 -62.53 28.45
N SER A 796 -1.86 -61.20 28.37
CA SER A 796 -2.83 -60.50 27.54
C SER A 796 -2.29 -59.10 27.28
N MET A 797 -2.01 -58.76 26.03
CA MET A 797 -2.13 -57.35 25.64
C MET A 797 -3.63 -57.03 25.67
N SER A 798 -4.10 -56.45 26.78
CA SER A 798 -5.37 -55.76 26.76
C SER A 798 -5.24 -54.59 25.77
N GLU A 799 -5.77 -54.80 24.57
CA GLU A 799 -5.99 -53.73 23.61
C GLU A 799 -6.84 -52.68 24.33
N TYR A 800 -6.31 -51.46 24.39
CA TYR A 800 -7.19 -50.34 24.70
C TYR A 800 -8.12 -50.24 23.51
N SER A 801 -9.41 -50.55 23.69
CA SER A 801 -10.41 -50.29 22.64
C SER A 801 -10.20 -48.86 22.13
N ASP A 802 -10.41 -48.60 20.83
CA ASP A 802 -10.04 -47.32 20.21
C ASP A 802 -10.54 -46.10 21.00
N ARG A 803 -11.73 -46.23 21.58
CA ARG A 803 -12.37 -45.27 22.48
C ARG A 803 -11.52 -44.88 23.69
N GLU A 804 -10.80 -45.81 24.31
CA GLU A 804 -9.90 -45.51 25.43
C GLU A 804 -8.58 -44.88 24.95
N MET A 805 -8.05 -45.29 23.79
CA MET A 805 -6.94 -44.58 23.15
C MET A 805 -7.31 -43.13 22.81
N ASP A 806 -8.53 -42.88 22.30
CA ASP A 806 -9.03 -41.53 22.02
C ASP A 806 -9.21 -40.69 23.28
N ILE A 807 -9.75 -41.24 24.37
CA ILE A 807 -9.86 -40.55 25.66
C ILE A 807 -8.47 -40.15 26.17
N ARG A 808 -7.49 -41.07 26.11
CA ARG A 808 -6.11 -40.82 26.56
C ARG A 808 -5.38 -39.80 25.69
N ALA A 809 -5.46 -39.93 24.36
CA ALA A 809 -4.86 -38.97 23.42
C ALA A 809 -5.48 -37.57 23.58
N SER A 810 -6.80 -37.47 23.72
CA SER A 810 -7.50 -36.19 23.95
C SER A 810 -7.08 -35.52 25.25
N ALA A 811 -6.97 -36.29 26.34
CA ALA A 811 -6.51 -35.78 27.64
C ALA A 811 -5.03 -35.34 27.63
N LEU A 812 -4.19 -35.98 26.82
CA LEU A 812 -2.77 -35.61 26.66
C LEU A 812 -2.64 -34.33 25.81
N LEU A 813 -3.37 -34.23 24.70
CA LEU A 813 -3.43 -33.01 23.88
C LEU A 813 -3.91 -31.79 24.69
N ALA A 814 -5.00 -31.93 25.45
CA ALA A 814 -5.51 -30.85 26.31
C ALA A 814 -4.49 -30.37 27.36
N ARG A 815 -3.59 -31.26 27.83
CA ARG A 815 -2.48 -30.92 28.74
C ARG A 815 -1.31 -30.26 28.01
N LEU A 816 -1.02 -30.68 26.78
CA LEU A 816 0.00 -30.04 25.94
C LEU A 816 -0.42 -28.61 25.58
N ASP A 817 -1.65 -28.41 25.10
CA ASP A 817 -2.21 -27.10 24.78
C ASP A 817 -2.19 -26.15 26.00
N ALA A 818 -2.63 -26.64 27.17
CA ALA A 818 -2.58 -25.89 28.43
C ALA A 818 -1.15 -25.63 28.96
N SER A 819 -0.13 -26.30 28.42
CA SER A 819 1.28 -26.04 28.71
C SER A 819 1.92 -25.07 27.71
N GLN A 820 1.59 -25.16 26.42
CA GLN A 820 2.04 -24.21 25.40
C GLN A 820 1.52 -22.80 25.69
N ALA A 821 0.24 -22.68 26.09
CA ALA A 821 -0.37 -21.42 26.54
C ALA A 821 0.31 -20.78 27.78
N LYS A 822 1.19 -21.51 28.49
CA LYS A 822 2.05 -20.95 29.56
C LYS A 822 3.46 -20.59 29.10
N VAL A 823 3.96 -21.21 28.03
CA VAL A 823 5.30 -20.96 27.48
C VAL A 823 5.31 -19.71 26.59
N GLU A 824 4.23 -19.45 25.86
CA GLU A 824 4.11 -18.27 24.98
C GLU A 824 4.08 -16.95 25.76
N GLY A 825 3.64 -16.97 27.03
CA GLY A 825 3.64 -15.80 27.91
C GLY A 825 4.97 -15.48 28.61
N GLY A 826 6.09 -16.13 28.23
CA GLY A 826 7.33 -16.12 29.02
C GLY A 826 8.65 -16.07 28.25
N ARG A 827 8.66 -15.59 27.00
CA ARG A 827 9.90 -15.42 26.19
C ARG A 827 10.34 -13.96 26.09
N GLU A 828 11.05 -13.48 27.10
CA GLU A 828 11.93 -12.31 26.94
C GLU A 828 13.22 -12.73 26.23
N ALA A 829 13.58 -12.05 25.14
CA ALA A 829 14.76 -12.37 24.34
C ALA A 829 15.98 -11.57 24.85
N GLY A 830 16.81 -12.21 25.67
CA GLY A 830 18.05 -11.64 26.17
C GLY A 830 19.19 -11.67 25.15
N GLY A 831 19.23 -10.67 24.26
CA GLY A 831 20.32 -10.42 23.32
C GLY A 831 20.07 -9.13 22.54
N GLU A 832 21.14 -8.39 22.20
CA GLU A 832 21.01 -7.25 21.28
C GLU A 832 20.69 -7.80 19.87
N PRO A 833 19.54 -7.45 19.26
CA PRO A 833 19.19 -7.92 17.93
C PRO A 833 20.09 -7.27 16.88
N ASP A 834 20.43 -8.01 15.83
CA ASP A 834 20.98 -7.41 14.61
C ASP A 834 19.95 -6.39 14.07
N GLU A 835 20.41 -5.24 13.55
CA GLU A 835 19.53 -4.23 12.97
C GLU A 835 18.69 -4.84 11.83
N PHE A 836 19.23 -5.85 11.13
CA PHE A 836 18.53 -6.63 10.10
C PHE A 836 17.53 -7.68 10.65
N GLU A 837 17.78 -8.23 11.85
CA GLU A 837 16.84 -9.19 12.49
C GLU A 837 15.62 -8.49 13.11
N SER A 838 15.70 -7.18 13.34
CA SER A 838 14.64 -6.40 13.97
C SER A 838 13.44 -6.10 13.06
N ASP A 839 13.60 -6.16 11.73
CA ASP A 839 12.67 -5.54 10.77
C ASP A 839 12.48 -6.34 9.45
N PRO A 840 11.90 -7.56 9.51
CA PRO A 840 11.73 -8.45 8.35
C PRO A 840 10.78 -7.90 7.28
N TRP A 841 10.81 -8.48 6.08
CA TRP A 841 9.90 -8.10 5.00
C TRP A 841 8.47 -8.61 5.28
N ASN A 842 7.53 -7.66 5.31
CA ASN A 842 6.13 -7.91 5.64
C ASN A 842 5.19 -6.96 4.86
N ALA A 843 5.42 -6.80 3.55
CA ALA A 843 4.65 -5.87 2.74
C ALA A 843 3.23 -6.38 2.45
N VAL A 844 2.24 -5.50 2.62
CA VAL A 844 0.82 -5.80 2.45
C VAL A 844 0.19 -4.70 1.59
N ALA A 845 -0.52 -5.08 0.53
CA ALA A 845 -1.22 -4.16 -0.34
C ALA A 845 -2.73 -4.40 -0.29
N VAL A 846 -3.52 -3.33 -0.23
CA VAL A 846 -4.96 -3.36 -0.46
C VAL A 846 -5.21 -2.87 -1.88
N VAL A 847 -5.79 -3.73 -2.72
CA VAL A 847 -6.03 -3.45 -4.15
C VAL A 847 -7.46 -3.71 -4.54
N GLY A 848 -7.95 -2.89 -5.48
CA GLY A 848 -9.27 -2.99 -6.06
C GLY A 848 -9.19 -3.15 -7.57
N LEU A 849 -10.00 -4.06 -8.11
CA LEU A 849 -10.27 -4.12 -9.53
C LEU A 849 -11.57 -3.35 -9.82
N ARG A 850 -11.52 -2.42 -10.77
CA ARG A 850 -12.68 -1.80 -11.40
C ARG A 850 -12.73 -2.25 -12.85
N VAL A 851 -13.89 -2.69 -13.31
CA VAL A 851 -14.13 -3.05 -14.72
C VAL A 851 -15.29 -2.20 -15.22
N TYR A 852 -15.00 -1.28 -16.12
CA TYR A 852 -15.99 -0.46 -16.81
C TYR A 852 -16.38 -1.12 -18.13
N HIS A 853 -17.66 -1.13 -18.47
CA HIS A 853 -18.21 -1.74 -19.68
C HIS A 853 -19.16 -0.79 -20.41
N GLN A 854 -19.07 -0.79 -21.73
CA GLN A 854 -20.00 -0.15 -22.66
C GLN A 854 -20.39 -1.18 -23.73
N SER A 855 -21.66 -1.59 -23.74
CA SER A 855 -22.20 -2.54 -24.73
C SER A 855 -22.20 -1.93 -26.12
N LYS A 856 -22.11 -2.76 -27.16
CA LYS A 856 -22.14 -2.33 -28.57
C LYS A 856 -23.55 -2.00 -29.06
N ASP A 857 -24.55 -2.67 -28.51
CA ASP A 857 -25.96 -2.50 -28.88
C ASP A 857 -26.61 -1.45 -27.97
N GLY A 858 -26.75 -0.24 -28.52
CA GLY A 858 -27.19 0.96 -27.77
C GLY A 858 -28.70 1.08 -27.59
N GLU A 859 -29.40 0.01 -27.21
CA GLU A 859 -30.84 0.03 -26.96
C GLU A 859 -31.16 0.19 -25.46
N ASP A 860 -31.92 1.23 -25.11
CA ASP A 860 -32.48 1.47 -23.76
C ASP A 860 -33.64 0.51 -23.43
N GLY A 861 -33.44 -0.80 -23.65
CA GLY A 861 -34.42 -1.85 -23.46
C GLY A 861 -34.51 -2.38 -22.03
N GLU A 862 -35.71 -2.83 -21.63
CA GLU A 862 -35.99 -3.38 -20.29
C GLU A 862 -35.21 -4.67 -19.96
N ASP A 863 -34.53 -5.28 -20.95
CA ASP A 863 -33.76 -6.51 -20.83
C ASP A 863 -32.29 -6.29 -20.38
N ALA A 864 -31.91 -5.04 -20.07
CA ALA A 864 -30.58 -4.61 -19.62
C ALA A 864 -30.07 -5.23 -18.28
N GLY A 865 -30.73 -6.28 -17.78
CA GLY A 865 -30.24 -7.14 -16.71
C GLY A 865 -29.29 -8.25 -17.18
N LYS A 866 -29.22 -8.54 -18.50
CA LYS A 866 -28.39 -9.61 -19.07
C LYS A 866 -26.93 -9.21 -19.31
N ASP A 867 -26.67 -7.97 -19.72
CA ASP A 867 -25.34 -7.36 -19.97
C ASP A 867 -24.46 -7.15 -18.71
N ALA A 868 -24.67 -7.97 -17.68
CA ALA A 868 -24.04 -7.82 -16.38
C ALA A 868 -22.59 -8.31 -16.40
N VAL A 869 -21.64 -7.37 -16.49
CA VAL A 869 -20.25 -7.65 -16.10
C VAL A 869 -20.22 -8.01 -14.61
N ARG A 870 -19.48 -9.07 -14.29
CA ARG A 870 -19.32 -9.63 -12.94
C ARG A 870 -17.85 -9.73 -12.59
N VAL A 871 -17.48 -9.40 -11.35
CA VAL A 871 -16.09 -9.49 -10.88
C VAL A 871 -16.04 -10.21 -9.54
N ARG A 872 -15.17 -11.21 -9.42
CA ARG A 872 -14.91 -11.98 -8.19
C ARG A 872 -13.42 -12.08 -7.91
N VAL A 873 -13.04 -12.17 -6.64
CA VAL A 873 -11.68 -12.48 -6.22
C VAL A 873 -11.51 -14.00 -6.19
N VAL A 874 -10.44 -14.51 -6.80
CA VAL A 874 -10.07 -15.93 -6.74
C VAL A 874 -8.76 -16.05 -5.97
N ARG A 875 -8.75 -16.87 -4.92
CA ARG A 875 -7.58 -17.10 -4.05
C ARG A 875 -7.07 -18.53 -4.27
N PRO A 876 -5.77 -18.80 -4.09
CA PRO A 876 -5.29 -20.17 -3.98
C PRO A 876 -5.84 -20.76 -2.69
N ASN A 877 -6.42 -21.97 -2.75
CA ASN A 877 -6.94 -22.64 -1.56
C ASN A 877 -5.76 -23.09 -0.66
N PRO A 878 -5.50 -22.48 0.51
CA PRO A 878 -4.35 -22.83 1.35
C PRO A 878 -4.55 -24.16 2.09
N TYR A 879 -5.67 -24.83 1.84
CA TYR A 879 -6.11 -26.08 2.46
C TYR A 879 -6.20 -27.24 1.45
N ALA A 880 -5.88 -26.98 0.18
CA ALA A 880 -5.71 -27.98 -0.86
C ALA A 880 -4.48 -28.88 -0.61
N GLY A 881 -4.43 -30.02 -1.29
CA GLY A 881 -3.25 -30.89 -1.29
C GLY A 881 -2.11 -30.31 -2.12
N ALA A 882 -0.87 -30.67 -1.81
CA ALA A 882 0.31 -30.18 -2.54
C ALA A 882 0.34 -30.60 -4.03
N ASP A 883 -0.47 -31.59 -4.42
CA ASP A 883 -0.54 -32.13 -5.78
C ASP A 883 -1.23 -31.22 -6.80
N GLU A 884 -2.00 -30.21 -6.37
CA GLU A 884 -2.69 -29.26 -7.26
C GLU A 884 -1.78 -28.11 -7.74
N ALA A 885 -0.59 -27.94 -7.15
CA ALA A 885 0.35 -26.87 -7.50
C ALA A 885 1.20 -27.23 -8.73
N ARG A 886 0.67 -27.05 -9.95
CA ARG A 886 1.43 -27.25 -11.20
C ARG A 886 1.34 -26.11 -12.22
N THR A 887 2.49 -25.89 -12.85
CA THR A 887 2.73 -25.15 -14.12
C THR A 887 2.13 -23.75 -14.23
N GLN A 888 2.94 -22.74 -13.83
CA GLN A 888 2.84 -21.41 -14.43
C GLN A 888 3.60 -21.40 -15.78
N GLY A 889 2.96 -20.91 -16.84
CA GLY A 889 3.54 -20.78 -18.19
C GLY A 889 4.67 -19.74 -18.29
N LEU A 890 5.29 -19.66 -19.48
CA LEU A 890 6.52 -18.89 -19.72
C LEU A 890 6.29 -17.36 -19.78
N ASP A 891 7.22 -16.60 -19.20
CA ASP A 891 7.18 -15.14 -19.22
C ASP A 891 8.17 -14.57 -20.24
N VAL A 892 7.64 -14.19 -21.41
CA VAL A 892 8.39 -13.84 -22.63
C VAL A 892 9.35 -12.65 -22.48
N ASP A 893 9.15 -11.80 -21.46
CA ASP A 893 9.98 -10.62 -21.19
C ASP A 893 10.87 -10.76 -19.93
N ASP A 894 10.85 -11.90 -19.24
CA ASP A 894 11.72 -12.14 -18.08
C ASP A 894 13.02 -12.83 -18.49
N SER A 895 14.04 -12.03 -18.82
CA SER A 895 15.36 -12.52 -19.22
C SER A 895 16.06 -13.37 -18.14
N ALA A 896 15.64 -13.31 -16.87
CA ALA A 896 16.18 -14.19 -15.83
C ALA A 896 15.54 -15.60 -15.91
N LYS A 897 14.26 -15.71 -16.25
CA LYS A 897 13.61 -17.00 -16.55
C LYS A 897 14.08 -17.58 -17.88
N ASP A 898 14.27 -16.75 -18.90
CA ASP A 898 14.77 -17.17 -20.22
C ASP A 898 16.15 -17.86 -20.12
N ALA A 899 16.99 -17.42 -19.17
CA ALA A 899 18.27 -18.04 -18.83
C ALA A 899 18.17 -19.40 -18.10
N THR A 900 16.99 -19.77 -17.55
CA THR A 900 16.74 -21.06 -16.89
C THR A 900 16.13 -22.13 -17.80
N LEU A 901 15.81 -21.79 -19.04
CA LEU A 901 15.20 -22.70 -20.01
C LEU A 901 16.15 -23.85 -20.41
N THR A 902 15.70 -25.08 -20.16
CA THR A 902 16.22 -26.32 -20.77
C THR A 902 15.26 -26.78 -21.89
N GLY A 903 15.79 -27.36 -22.97
CA GLY A 903 15.02 -27.69 -24.18
C GLY A 903 15.58 -27.05 -25.46
N GLU A 904 15.11 -27.50 -26.64
CA GLU A 904 15.67 -27.07 -27.93
C GLU A 904 15.23 -25.66 -28.34
N VAL A 905 15.95 -25.07 -29.30
CA VAL A 905 15.68 -23.71 -29.81
C VAL A 905 14.32 -23.62 -30.53
N LYS A 906 13.78 -24.74 -31.01
CA LYS A 906 12.47 -24.81 -31.68
C LYS A 906 11.32 -24.63 -30.69
N ASP A 907 11.33 -25.40 -29.60
CA ASP A 907 10.26 -25.42 -28.59
C ASP A 907 10.12 -24.04 -27.92
N ARG A 908 11.26 -23.40 -27.62
CA ARG A 908 11.33 -22.00 -27.14
C ARG A 908 10.61 -21.06 -28.11
N LYS A 909 10.90 -21.12 -29.40
CA LYS A 909 10.26 -20.27 -30.42
C LYS A 909 8.75 -20.53 -30.54
N GLU A 910 8.30 -21.77 -30.44
CA GLU A 910 6.88 -22.10 -30.49
C GLU A 910 6.13 -21.55 -29.26
N SER A 911 6.74 -21.57 -28.06
CA SER A 911 6.18 -20.91 -26.87
C SER A 911 6.15 -19.37 -26.96
N ILE A 912 7.16 -18.76 -27.59
CA ILE A 912 7.30 -17.29 -27.72
C ILE A 912 6.32 -16.70 -28.76
N LEU A 913 5.96 -17.46 -29.80
CA LEU A 913 5.20 -16.95 -30.95
C LEU A 913 3.68 -17.10 -30.87
N GLY A 914 3.17 -17.92 -29.93
CA GLY A 914 1.77 -18.32 -29.84
C GLY A 914 1.31 -19.28 -30.94
N ASP A 915 0.20 -19.99 -30.72
CA ASP A 915 -0.36 -20.94 -31.70
C ASP A 915 -0.90 -20.19 -32.93
N LYS A 916 -0.04 -20.06 -33.96
CA LYS A 916 -0.40 -19.51 -35.27
C LYS A 916 -1.22 -20.51 -36.08
N ARG A 917 -2.46 -20.72 -35.65
CA ARG A 917 -3.50 -21.31 -36.50
C ARG A 917 -3.61 -20.51 -37.79
N ARG A 918 -3.31 -21.15 -38.91
CA ARG A 918 -3.54 -20.59 -40.24
C ARG A 918 -5.06 -20.50 -40.44
N PRO A 919 -5.60 -19.42 -41.02
CA PRO A 919 -6.95 -19.46 -41.57
C PRO A 919 -6.99 -20.50 -42.71
N ASP A 920 -8.16 -21.11 -42.91
CA ASP A 920 -8.32 -22.25 -43.81
C ASP A 920 -8.04 -21.93 -45.28
N GLY A 921 -7.69 -22.98 -46.03
CA GLY A 921 -7.15 -22.87 -47.39
C GLY A 921 -8.18 -22.45 -48.45
N GLY A 922 -8.31 -21.15 -48.68
CA GLY A 922 -8.95 -20.59 -49.88
C GLY A 922 -7.97 -20.54 -51.06
N THR A 923 -8.08 -21.48 -52.01
CA THR A 923 -7.34 -21.38 -53.29
C THR A 923 -7.93 -20.28 -54.17
N VAL A 924 -7.13 -19.27 -54.50
CA VAL A 924 -7.38 -18.32 -55.60
C VAL A 924 -6.16 -18.31 -56.50
N GLU A 925 -6.37 -18.38 -57.81
CA GLU A 925 -5.31 -18.47 -58.80
C GLU A 925 -4.57 -17.15 -59.05
N ARG A 926 -3.39 -17.24 -59.68
CA ARG A 926 -2.62 -16.08 -60.12
C ARG A 926 -3.32 -15.36 -61.28
N ARG A 927 -3.50 -14.04 -61.15
CA ARG A 927 -3.29 -13.09 -62.25
C ARG A 927 -2.90 -11.72 -61.73
#